data_AF-A0A1F7WKH2-F1
#
_entry.id   AF-A0A1F7WKH2-F1
#
_cell.length_a   1.000
_cell.length_b   1.000
_cell.length_c   1.000
_cell.angle_alpha   90.00
_cell.angle_beta   90.00
_cell.angle_gamma   90.00
#
_symmetry.space_group_name_H-M   'P 1'
#
loop_
_entity.id
_entity.type
_entity.pdbx_description
1 polymer ?
#
loop_
_entity_poly.entity_id
_entity_poly.type
_entity_poly.pdbx_seq_one_letter_code
_entity_poly.pdbx_strand_id
1 'polypeptide(L)'
;MVDLNKIAKKWQSKWEKAKIFEADSARGKKKFFVTFPYPYINLYPHIGHFYSIMRTEAFIRYKRMQGFNALFPQAWHCTGSPMTNAALRIKEGEQRQVKTMKDMGFKDEEIKKFEDEKYWIKVFSKGWEEDLRKVGLAIDWRRNFITTSLNPHYDKFVQWQFRILKQKGLVEKGKHPVIWCTKCNSPVGDHSRIEGEGETPQEYTLIKFKFDDSYIVAASLRPETVFGQTNMWIDPNVEYVKARINDKETWIMSKECANKLALQDKKVEIVGKIKGRDMIGKYCRAPGVDKDIIILPSSFCDPKVGSGLVTSVPSDAPDDWIGLYDLQRSKEECEKYGLNWEKIKAIKVIPIIKTKEFGDKAAVKICEDINIKNQHEREKLEKARKIVYKAGYHTGIMNENCREYKGMKVEEAKEKIKKLLLKTGQADVMYEPTAKVVCRCLTESVVKIVSDQWFIKYGDKEWKKIAHKCLDQMNLYPENVRTQFNYVIDWLNDWACTREFGLGTRLPWDEQWVIESLSDSTIYMAYYTIAHKIKEIPIDKIDDRFFDYVLLGKGDKKKIPVNSKTLDSLRAEFEYWYPMDFRNSGKDLIQNHLTFSIFIHTAVFPKKHWPRSFGCNGWVTINGKKMSKSLGNVIPLREMVKQYSADGSRITILYGGEGLDDANWDSELARSMKTKVEQLLMFCKKNYNNGVEEKRAIDDWMESKLNEIVKQTTEAMEITMFRSAIQIGYFDLQRALKWYLRRAIKPNKKLMNKIIETQILLLTPFTPFVCEEAWEMIGEKQFISNAEWPKPDLKKIKPEVTIAEDIVRETIDDINSVLRLTKIDKPSKIMLFVAEPWKYELYKVLGRELGKSYDFKVLMSKAMKNDKIKKYGQDASKIIQKVIKSGKGVSDVLDYKLEQKVLVESKKFFEREFGCKVEIEEADKSKEPKAKQALPGKPAILVEK
;
A
#
# COMPACT_ATOMS: atom_id res chain seq x y z
N MET A 1 -34.17 -19.00 -9.40
CA MET A 1 -32.89 -18.28 -9.15
C MET A 1 -33.17 -17.21 -8.11
N VAL A 2 -32.30 -17.01 -7.12
CA VAL A 2 -32.48 -15.97 -6.08
C VAL A 2 -32.05 -14.63 -6.67
N ASP A 3 -32.89 -13.60 -6.57
CA ASP A 3 -32.51 -12.25 -7.00
C ASP A 3 -31.83 -11.48 -5.85
N LEU A 4 -30.50 -11.50 -5.84
CA LEU A 4 -29.68 -10.81 -4.84
C LEU A 4 -29.86 -9.28 -4.85
N ASN A 5 -30.17 -8.67 -6.01
CA ASN A 5 -30.38 -7.23 -6.08
C ASN A 5 -31.69 -6.82 -5.42
N LYS A 6 -32.74 -7.64 -5.57
CA LYS A 6 -34.01 -7.45 -4.86
C LYS A 6 -33.84 -7.58 -3.34
N ILE A 7 -33.04 -8.56 -2.89
CA ILE A 7 -32.71 -8.74 -1.46
C ILE A 7 -31.94 -7.52 -0.94
N ALA A 8 -30.91 -7.06 -1.65
CA ALA A 8 -30.15 -5.88 -1.26
C ALA A 8 -31.06 -4.65 -1.09
N LYS A 9 -31.97 -4.40 -2.05
CA LYS A 9 -32.92 -3.28 -1.98
C LYS A 9 -33.87 -3.36 -0.77
N LYS A 10 -34.36 -4.57 -0.45
CA LYS A 10 -35.21 -4.82 0.74
C LYS A 10 -34.49 -4.41 2.02
N TRP A 11 -33.25 -4.90 2.21
CA TRP A 11 -32.50 -4.67 3.44
C TRP A 11 -31.95 -3.25 3.55
N GLN A 12 -31.54 -2.62 2.44
CA GLN A 12 -31.22 -1.19 2.41
C GLN A 12 -32.37 -0.35 2.96
N SER A 13 -33.60 -0.60 2.48
CA SER A 13 -34.78 0.13 2.95
C SER A 13 -35.07 -0.14 4.43
N LYS A 14 -34.95 -1.39 4.89
CA LYS A 14 -35.14 -1.72 6.32
C LYS A 14 -34.10 -1.05 7.21
N TRP A 15 -32.82 -1.09 6.84
CA TRP A 15 -31.73 -0.46 7.59
C TRP A 15 -31.88 1.05 7.66
N GLU A 16 -32.27 1.70 6.56
CA GLU A 16 -32.48 3.15 6.51
C GLU A 16 -33.66 3.58 7.39
N LYS A 17 -34.79 2.87 7.31
CA LYS A 17 -35.96 3.13 8.18
C LYS A 17 -35.62 2.95 9.66
N ALA A 18 -34.85 1.92 9.98
CA ALA A 18 -34.44 1.61 11.35
C ALA A 18 -33.21 2.42 11.83
N LYS A 19 -32.58 3.21 10.95
CA LYS A 19 -31.42 4.06 11.25
C LYS A 19 -30.28 3.33 11.95
N ILE A 20 -30.05 2.06 11.62
CA ILE A 20 -29.15 1.18 12.40
C ILE A 20 -27.67 1.58 12.38
N PHE A 21 -27.28 2.45 11.45
CA PHE A 21 -25.90 2.95 11.31
C PHE A 21 -25.73 4.39 11.81
N GLU A 22 -26.80 5.04 12.26
CA GLU A 22 -26.72 6.34 12.93
C GLU A 22 -26.19 6.13 14.35
N ALA A 23 -25.03 6.71 14.67
CA ALA A 23 -24.37 6.52 15.95
C ALA A 23 -24.15 7.85 16.67
N ASP A 24 -24.63 7.93 17.90
CA ASP A 24 -24.44 9.07 18.81
C ASP A 24 -23.54 8.66 19.98
N SER A 25 -22.98 9.64 20.68
CA SER A 25 -22.19 9.39 21.89
C SER A 25 -23.01 8.68 22.97
N ALA A 26 -22.44 7.63 23.58
CA ALA A 26 -23.16 6.77 24.51
C ALA A 26 -22.30 6.43 25.73
N ARG A 27 -22.74 6.89 26.92
CA ARG A 27 -22.00 6.66 28.17
C ARG A 27 -21.85 5.15 28.47
N GLY A 28 -20.65 4.72 28.81
CA GLY A 28 -20.36 3.34 29.24
C GLY A 28 -20.20 2.31 28.12
N LYS A 29 -20.48 2.66 26.85
CA LYS A 29 -20.18 1.78 25.70
C LYS A 29 -18.79 2.03 25.16
N LYS A 30 -18.07 0.97 24.79
CA LYS A 30 -16.79 1.09 24.07
C LYS A 30 -17.07 1.55 22.65
N LYS A 31 -16.37 2.59 22.21
CA LYS A 31 -16.51 3.16 20.86
C LYS A 31 -15.51 2.57 19.87
N PHE A 32 -15.87 2.56 18.60
CA PHE A 32 -14.96 2.29 17.50
C PHE A 32 -15.24 3.26 16.34
N PHE A 33 -14.31 4.20 16.11
CA PHE A 33 -14.42 5.24 15.09
C PHE A 33 -13.44 4.98 13.95
N VAL A 34 -13.98 4.71 12.76
CA VAL A 34 -13.19 4.46 11.56
C VAL A 34 -13.34 5.56 10.52
N THR A 35 -12.34 5.73 9.66
CA THR A 35 -12.46 6.60 8.49
C THR A 35 -11.84 5.98 7.24
N PHE A 36 -12.40 6.38 6.10
CA PHE A 36 -11.78 6.27 4.79
C PHE A 36 -11.44 7.69 4.33
N PRO A 37 -10.26 7.94 3.72
CA PRO A 37 -9.97 9.22 3.08
C PRO A 37 -11.12 9.62 2.15
N TYR A 38 -11.74 10.77 2.40
CA TYR A 38 -12.76 11.29 1.49
C TYR A 38 -12.25 11.37 0.04
N PRO A 39 -12.99 10.85 -0.95
CA PRO A 39 -12.50 10.82 -2.31
C PRO A 39 -12.66 12.20 -2.97
N TYR A 40 -11.79 12.49 -3.95
CA TYR A 40 -12.06 13.54 -4.92
C TYR A 40 -13.27 13.14 -5.76
N ILE A 41 -14.25 14.03 -5.87
CA ILE A 41 -15.51 13.77 -6.57
C ILE A 41 -15.53 14.37 -7.98
N ASN A 42 -14.42 14.32 -8.70
CA ASN A 42 -14.35 14.76 -10.10
C ASN A 42 -14.89 13.73 -11.10
N LEU A 43 -15.12 12.49 -10.67
CA LEU A 43 -15.60 11.35 -11.46
C LEU A 43 -16.40 10.39 -10.57
N TYR A 44 -17.18 9.47 -11.16
CA TYR A 44 -17.83 8.39 -10.42
C TYR A 44 -16.84 7.40 -9.79
N PRO A 45 -17.21 6.71 -8.70
CA PRO A 45 -16.34 5.72 -8.06
C PRO A 45 -16.04 4.55 -8.99
N HIS A 46 -14.78 4.09 -8.96
CA HIS A 46 -14.33 2.87 -9.62
C HIS A 46 -13.85 1.84 -8.59
N ILE A 47 -13.51 0.65 -9.08
CA ILE A 47 -13.11 -0.50 -8.27
C ILE A 47 -11.91 -0.25 -7.30
N GLY A 48 -10.95 0.59 -7.67
CA GLY A 48 -9.87 1.01 -6.76
C GLY A 48 -10.35 1.69 -5.47
N HIS A 49 -11.31 2.62 -5.59
CA HIS A 49 -11.96 3.23 -4.43
C HIS A 49 -12.75 2.19 -3.64
N PHE A 50 -13.43 1.30 -4.36
CA PHE A 50 -14.24 0.24 -3.78
C PHE A 50 -13.43 -0.69 -2.88
N TYR A 51 -12.26 -1.16 -3.32
CA TYR A 51 -11.40 -2.01 -2.48
C TYR A 51 -11.01 -1.33 -1.17
N SER A 52 -10.52 -0.08 -1.25
CA SER A 52 -10.02 0.65 -0.09
C SER A 52 -11.13 0.96 0.93
N ILE A 53 -12.33 1.35 0.48
CA ILE A 53 -13.46 1.61 1.39
C ILE A 53 -14.07 0.33 1.95
N MET A 54 -14.04 -0.78 1.18
CA MET A 54 -14.56 -2.07 1.63
C MET A 54 -13.76 -2.67 2.79
N ARG A 55 -12.46 -2.40 2.86
CA ARG A 55 -11.64 -2.80 4.02
C ARG A 55 -12.10 -2.10 5.31
N THR A 56 -12.40 -0.79 5.23
CA THR A 56 -12.97 -0.03 6.35
C THR A 56 -14.33 -0.58 6.77
N GLU A 57 -15.19 -0.83 5.78
CA GLU A 57 -16.54 -1.36 5.94
C GLU A 57 -16.58 -2.76 6.60
N ALA A 58 -15.73 -3.68 6.15
CA ALA A 58 -15.65 -5.02 6.72
C ALA A 58 -15.21 -4.94 8.19
N PHE A 59 -14.24 -4.09 8.50
CA PHE A 59 -13.73 -3.95 9.86
C PHE A 59 -14.76 -3.32 10.81
N ILE A 60 -15.47 -2.28 10.38
CA ILE A 60 -16.47 -1.64 11.25
C ILE A 60 -17.67 -2.56 11.53
N ARG A 61 -18.10 -3.37 10.56
CA ARG A 61 -19.15 -4.38 10.79
C ARG A 61 -18.70 -5.42 11.80
N TYR A 62 -17.48 -5.93 11.64
CA TYR A 62 -16.87 -6.84 12.60
C TYR A 62 -16.82 -6.23 14.01
N LYS A 63 -16.33 -4.99 14.15
CA LYS A 63 -16.25 -4.33 15.45
C LYS A 63 -17.63 -4.02 16.04
N ARG A 64 -18.64 -3.71 15.23
CA ARG A 64 -20.04 -3.61 15.69
C ARG A 64 -20.51 -4.93 16.30
N MET A 65 -20.26 -6.06 15.63
CA MET A 65 -20.60 -7.40 16.13
C MET A 65 -19.77 -7.81 17.37
N GLN A 66 -18.60 -7.21 17.57
CA GLN A 66 -17.83 -7.34 18.83
C GLN A 66 -18.41 -6.49 19.99
N GLY A 67 -19.56 -5.83 19.79
CA GLY A 67 -20.26 -5.05 20.81
C GLY A 67 -19.82 -3.59 20.92
N PHE A 68 -19.02 -3.08 19.98
CA PHE A 68 -18.62 -1.67 19.97
C PHE A 68 -19.75 -0.77 19.45
N ASN A 69 -19.88 0.42 20.03
CA ASN A 69 -20.60 1.52 19.41
C ASN A 69 -19.77 2.03 18.22
N ALA A 70 -20.24 1.79 17.01
CA ALA A 70 -19.45 1.83 15.79
C ALA A 70 -19.84 3.05 14.93
N LEU A 71 -18.88 3.95 14.69
CA LEU A 71 -19.03 5.14 13.84
C LEU A 71 -18.18 5.02 12.57
N PHE A 72 -18.85 5.09 11.42
CA PHE A 72 -18.22 5.23 10.11
C PHE A 72 -18.90 6.38 9.34
N PRO A 73 -18.27 7.55 9.24
CA PRO A 73 -18.78 8.68 8.47
C PRO A 73 -18.09 8.80 7.11
N GLN A 74 -18.70 9.53 6.18
CA GLN A 74 -18.14 9.78 4.86
C GLN A 74 -18.49 11.19 4.36
N ALA A 75 -17.52 11.87 3.76
CA ALA A 75 -17.63 13.20 3.14
C ALA A 75 -16.96 13.21 1.75
N TRP A 76 -16.99 14.36 1.08
CA TRP A 76 -16.55 14.54 -0.30
C TRP A 76 -15.50 15.63 -0.43
N HIS A 77 -14.34 15.30 -0.98
CA HIS A 77 -13.23 16.24 -1.17
C HIS A 77 -13.41 17.00 -2.49
N CYS A 78 -13.68 18.30 -2.36
CA CYS A 78 -13.92 19.21 -3.48
C CYS A 78 -12.80 20.26 -3.62
N THR A 79 -11.89 20.34 -2.64
CA THR A 79 -10.75 21.26 -2.63
C THR A 79 -9.74 20.86 -3.69
N GLY A 80 -9.17 21.83 -4.41
CA GLY A 80 -8.13 21.63 -5.41
C GLY A 80 -8.52 22.10 -6.81
N SER A 81 -7.57 21.98 -7.73
CA SER A 81 -7.71 22.38 -9.13
C SER A 81 -8.26 21.33 -10.11
N PRO A 82 -8.30 19.99 -9.84
CA PRO A 82 -8.76 19.03 -10.85
C PRO A 82 -10.17 19.28 -11.39
N MET A 83 -11.11 19.68 -10.52
CA MET A 83 -12.50 19.98 -10.91
C MET A 83 -12.59 21.28 -11.71
N THR A 84 -11.95 22.35 -11.23
CA THR A 84 -11.78 23.62 -11.96
C THR A 84 -11.22 23.39 -13.36
N ASN A 85 -10.15 22.61 -13.43
CA ASN A 85 -9.50 22.27 -14.68
C ASN A 85 -10.38 21.43 -15.61
N ALA A 86 -11.24 20.56 -15.07
CA ALA A 86 -12.18 19.76 -15.87
C ALA A 86 -13.34 20.62 -16.39
N ALA A 87 -13.85 21.55 -15.58
CA ALA A 87 -14.88 22.49 -15.97
C ALA A 87 -14.39 23.43 -17.09
N LEU A 88 -13.18 23.95 -16.97
CA LEU A 88 -12.54 24.74 -18.02
C LEU A 88 -12.38 23.95 -19.33
N ARG A 89 -12.00 22.67 -19.28
CA ARG A 89 -11.87 21.81 -20.48
C ARG A 89 -13.20 21.59 -21.20
N ILE A 90 -14.31 21.50 -20.45
CA ILE A 90 -15.65 21.46 -21.05
C ILE A 90 -15.98 22.79 -21.72
N LYS A 91 -15.70 23.91 -21.03
CA LYS A 91 -15.92 25.27 -21.55
C LYS A 91 -15.13 25.56 -22.83
N GLU A 92 -13.92 25.02 -22.93
CA GLU A 92 -13.05 25.11 -24.11
C GLU A 92 -13.45 24.13 -25.24
N GLY A 93 -14.43 23.26 -25.02
CA GLY A 93 -14.86 22.28 -26.01
C GLY A 93 -13.85 21.15 -26.27
N GLU A 94 -13.00 20.82 -25.30
CA GLU A 94 -11.97 19.80 -25.46
C GLU A 94 -12.60 18.41 -25.63
N GLN A 95 -12.44 17.84 -26.82
CA GLN A 95 -13.13 16.62 -27.27
C GLN A 95 -12.91 15.42 -26.33
N ARG A 96 -11.72 15.30 -25.72
CA ARG A 96 -11.40 14.20 -24.81
C ARG A 96 -12.21 14.28 -23.51
N GLN A 97 -12.35 15.46 -22.91
CA GLN A 97 -13.15 15.63 -21.70
C GLN A 97 -14.64 15.42 -22.01
N VAL A 98 -15.14 15.97 -23.12
CA VAL A 98 -16.53 15.77 -23.57
C VAL A 98 -16.82 14.28 -23.77
N LYS A 99 -15.92 13.55 -24.45
CA LYS A 99 -16.04 12.09 -24.61
C LYS A 99 -16.09 11.37 -23.25
N THR A 100 -15.24 11.76 -22.31
CA THR A 100 -15.24 11.17 -20.96
C THR A 100 -16.59 11.35 -20.24
N MET A 101 -17.23 12.52 -20.39
CA MET A 101 -18.56 12.75 -19.82
C MET A 101 -19.64 11.92 -20.53
N LYS A 102 -19.57 11.76 -21.85
CA LYS A 102 -20.47 10.86 -22.61
C LYS A 102 -20.33 9.41 -22.20
N ASP A 103 -19.09 8.93 -22.01
CA ASP A 103 -18.80 7.57 -21.56
C ASP A 103 -19.36 7.31 -20.14
N MET A 104 -19.58 8.37 -19.33
CA MET A 104 -20.26 8.30 -18.04
C MET A 104 -21.79 8.35 -18.11
N GLY A 105 -22.35 8.48 -19.32
CA GLY A 105 -23.79 8.49 -19.58
C GLY A 105 -24.44 9.88 -19.61
N PHE A 106 -23.66 10.97 -19.61
CA PHE A 106 -24.21 12.33 -19.69
C PHE A 106 -24.54 12.72 -21.15
N LYS A 107 -25.69 13.37 -21.35
CA LYS A 107 -26.13 13.87 -22.67
C LYS A 107 -25.46 15.22 -22.99
N ASP A 108 -25.34 15.58 -24.26
CA ASP A 108 -24.69 16.83 -24.71
C ASP A 108 -25.24 18.09 -24.04
N GLU A 109 -26.56 18.18 -23.87
CA GLU A 109 -27.23 19.29 -23.18
C GLU A 109 -26.85 19.39 -21.70
N GLU A 110 -26.60 18.25 -21.06
CA GLU A 110 -26.18 18.18 -19.67
C GLU A 110 -24.69 18.48 -19.51
N ILE A 111 -23.86 18.05 -20.48
CA ILE A 111 -22.41 18.28 -20.49
C ILE A 111 -22.11 19.78 -20.39
N LYS A 112 -22.86 20.65 -21.07
CA LYS A 112 -22.67 22.12 -20.97
C LYS A 112 -22.80 22.66 -19.54
N LYS A 113 -23.61 22.04 -18.68
CA LYS A 113 -23.76 22.48 -17.28
C LYS A 113 -22.50 22.22 -16.46
N PHE A 114 -21.63 21.31 -16.90
CA PHE A 114 -20.33 21.05 -16.30
C PHE A 114 -19.28 22.11 -16.66
N GLU A 115 -19.65 23.23 -17.30
CA GLU A 115 -18.80 24.43 -17.29
C GLU A 115 -18.74 25.09 -15.89
N ASP A 116 -19.74 24.84 -15.03
CA ASP A 116 -19.79 25.31 -13.65
C ASP A 116 -19.34 24.22 -12.67
N GLU A 117 -18.27 24.49 -11.93
CA GLU A 117 -17.72 23.64 -10.87
C GLU A 117 -18.75 23.22 -9.81
N LYS A 118 -19.72 24.08 -9.47
CA LYS A 118 -20.78 23.76 -8.49
C LYS A 118 -21.68 22.65 -9.00
N TYR A 119 -21.90 22.57 -10.31
CA TYR A 119 -22.69 21.49 -10.91
C TYR A 119 -21.96 20.15 -10.79
N TRP A 120 -20.62 20.12 -10.97
CA TRP A 120 -19.82 18.93 -10.71
C TRP A 120 -20.00 18.42 -9.28
N ILE A 121 -19.83 19.31 -8.30
CA ILE A 121 -19.97 18.96 -6.88
C ILE A 121 -21.35 18.35 -6.64
N LYS A 122 -22.41 19.00 -7.11
CA LYS A 122 -23.79 18.54 -6.95
C LYS A 122 -24.03 17.15 -7.55
N VAL A 123 -23.58 16.92 -8.77
CA VAL A 123 -23.83 15.65 -9.48
C VAL A 123 -23.01 14.52 -8.88
N PHE A 124 -21.70 14.73 -8.70
CA PHE A 124 -20.81 13.66 -8.27
C PHE A 124 -20.92 13.35 -6.78
N SER A 125 -21.13 14.33 -5.89
CA SER A 125 -21.38 14.04 -4.46
C SER A 125 -22.61 13.15 -4.29
N LYS A 126 -23.72 13.49 -4.95
CA LYS A 126 -24.95 12.70 -4.94
C LYS A 126 -24.74 11.32 -5.56
N GLY A 127 -24.08 11.25 -6.72
CA GLY A 127 -23.83 9.97 -7.39
C GLY A 127 -22.93 9.02 -6.59
N TRP A 128 -21.92 9.56 -5.89
CA TRP A 128 -21.10 8.78 -4.96
C TRP A 128 -21.93 8.28 -3.78
N GLU A 129 -22.73 9.14 -3.14
CA GLU A 129 -23.61 8.74 -2.04
C GLU A 129 -24.55 7.60 -2.47
N GLU A 130 -25.23 7.75 -3.62
CA GLU A 130 -26.14 6.73 -4.16
C GLU A 130 -25.41 5.40 -4.41
N ASP A 131 -24.23 5.43 -5.02
CA ASP A 131 -23.47 4.23 -5.33
C ASP A 131 -22.97 3.53 -4.05
N LEU A 132 -22.50 4.27 -3.04
CA LEU A 132 -22.09 3.70 -1.76
C LEU A 132 -23.28 3.14 -0.95
N ARG A 133 -24.44 3.80 -0.99
CA ARG A 133 -25.68 3.27 -0.39
C ARG A 133 -26.14 1.98 -1.06
N LYS A 134 -26.03 1.88 -2.40
CA LYS A 134 -26.35 0.65 -3.15
C LYS A 134 -25.45 -0.53 -2.79
N VAL A 135 -24.23 -0.28 -2.32
CA VAL A 135 -23.34 -1.36 -1.81
C VAL A 135 -23.62 -1.68 -0.33
N GLY A 136 -24.44 -0.87 0.36
CA GLY A 136 -24.82 -1.09 1.75
C GLY A 136 -23.72 -0.81 2.74
N LEU A 137 -22.93 0.25 2.54
CA LEU A 137 -21.95 0.66 3.54
C LEU A 137 -22.63 1.09 4.85
N ALA A 138 -22.03 0.76 5.98
CA ALA A 138 -22.53 1.05 7.32
C ALA A 138 -22.24 2.50 7.75
N ILE A 139 -22.55 3.46 6.88
CA ILE A 139 -22.20 4.89 7.03
C ILE A 139 -23.30 5.66 7.77
N ASP A 140 -22.90 6.52 8.72
CA ASP A 140 -23.76 7.57 9.29
C ASP A 140 -23.81 8.80 8.37
N TRP A 141 -24.79 8.83 7.48
CA TRP A 141 -24.95 9.87 6.46
C TRP A 141 -25.29 11.24 7.03
N ARG A 142 -25.74 11.35 8.29
CA ARG A 142 -26.03 12.65 8.93
C ARG A 142 -24.77 13.53 9.04
N ARG A 143 -23.61 12.88 9.07
CA ARG A 143 -22.26 13.46 9.20
C ARG A 143 -21.59 13.73 7.85
N ASN A 144 -22.32 13.60 6.74
CA ASN A 144 -21.83 13.93 5.40
C ASN A 144 -21.66 15.43 5.21
N PHE A 145 -20.63 15.81 4.45
CA PHE A 145 -20.37 17.19 4.04
C PHE A 145 -19.48 17.24 2.79
N ILE A 146 -19.37 18.43 2.19
CA ILE A 146 -18.37 18.75 1.16
C ILE A 146 -17.29 19.66 1.76
N THR A 147 -16.07 19.59 1.21
CA THR A 147 -15.03 20.58 1.53
C THR A 147 -15.22 21.87 0.73
N THR A 148 -14.31 22.84 0.88
CA THR A 148 -14.32 24.20 0.30
C THR A 148 -15.20 25.21 1.03
N SER A 149 -15.07 26.48 0.63
CA SER A 149 -15.90 27.60 1.09
C SER A 149 -17.40 27.46 0.78
N LEU A 150 -17.79 26.53 -0.09
CA LEU A 150 -19.20 26.19 -0.33
C LEU A 150 -19.87 25.53 0.88
N ASN A 151 -19.09 25.04 1.84
CA ASN A 151 -19.55 24.61 3.15
C ASN A 151 -18.96 25.55 4.22
N PRO A 152 -19.70 26.59 4.64
CA PRO A 152 -19.18 27.61 5.54
C PRO A 152 -18.69 27.07 6.88
N HIS A 153 -19.36 26.04 7.43
CA HIS A 153 -18.98 25.41 8.70
C HIS A 153 -17.63 24.69 8.61
N TYR A 154 -17.40 23.96 7.53
CA TYR A 154 -16.11 23.30 7.27
C TYR A 154 -15.01 24.31 6.93
N ASP A 155 -15.36 25.36 6.19
CA ASP A 155 -14.44 26.45 5.87
C ASP A 155 -13.90 27.09 7.16
N LYS A 156 -14.77 27.46 8.11
CA LYS A 156 -14.36 27.96 9.43
C LYS A 156 -13.48 26.98 10.20
N PHE A 157 -13.75 25.68 10.12
CA PHE A 157 -12.91 24.65 10.74
C PHE A 157 -11.48 24.63 10.16
N VAL A 158 -11.34 24.69 8.83
CA VAL A 158 -10.03 24.76 8.16
C VAL A 158 -9.30 26.06 8.50
N GLN A 159 -10.01 27.19 8.52
CA GLN A 159 -9.44 28.48 8.93
C GLN A 159 -8.89 28.43 10.36
N TRP A 160 -9.64 27.84 11.30
CA TRP A 160 -9.21 27.62 12.69
C TRP A 160 -7.94 26.76 12.77
N GLN A 161 -7.90 25.64 12.05
CA GLN A 161 -6.72 24.78 11.97
C GLN A 161 -5.48 25.57 11.55
N PHE A 162 -5.58 26.34 10.47
CA PHE A 162 -4.45 27.10 9.95
C PHE A 162 -4.03 28.23 10.89
N ARG A 163 -4.96 28.90 11.57
CA ARG A 163 -4.61 29.88 12.61
C ARG A 163 -3.81 29.27 13.75
N ILE A 164 -4.16 28.06 14.21
CA ILE A 164 -3.37 27.33 15.20
C ILE A 164 -1.95 27.07 14.68
N LEU A 165 -1.80 26.58 13.45
CA LEU A 165 -0.49 26.29 12.88
C LEU A 165 0.37 27.55 12.77
N LYS A 166 -0.21 28.68 12.36
CA LYS A 166 0.47 29.97 12.32
C LYS A 166 0.90 30.45 13.71
N GLN A 167 0.01 30.37 14.71
CA GLN A 167 0.32 30.77 16.09
C GLN A 167 1.49 29.95 16.67
N LYS A 168 1.66 28.70 16.22
CA LYS A 168 2.80 27.84 16.60
C LYS A 168 4.06 28.04 15.76
N GLY A 169 4.07 28.97 14.81
CA GLY A 169 5.20 29.18 13.90
C GLY A 169 5.45 28.04 12.92
N LEU A 170 4.44 27.18 12.69
CA LEU A 170 4.55 26.01 11.81
C LEU A 170 4.12 26.31 10.36
N VAL A 171 3.65 27.53 10.10
CA VAL A 171 3.33 28.03 8.76
C VAL A 171 4.11 29.31 8.52
N GLU A 172 4.91 29.33 7.45
CA GLU A 172 5.74 30.48 7.10
C GLU A 172 5.77 30.75 5.59
N LYS A 173 6.17 31.95 5.23
CA LYS A 173 6.31 32.38 3.84
C LYS A 173 7.79 32.27 3.46
N GLY A 174 8.09 31.61 2.34
CA GLY A 174 9.45 31.29 1.95
C GLY A 174 9.67 31.35 0.44
N LYS A 175 10.94 31.44 0.05
CA LYS A 175 11.37 31.24 -1.34
C LYS A 175 11.40 29.75 -1.64
N HIS A 176 10.75 29.32 -2.71
CA HIS A 176 10.78 27.91 -3.09
C HIS A 176 10.77 27.72 -4.60
N PRO A 177 11.52 26.75 -5.13
CA PRO A 177 11.44 26.36 -6.53
C PRO A 177 10.11 25.66 -6.83
N VAL A 178 9.39 26.12 -7.84
CA VAL A 178 8.17 25.44 -8.33
C VAL A 178 8.27 25.23 -9.84
N ILE A 179 7.67 24.14 -10.33
CA ILE A 179 7.49 23.97 -11.77
C ILE A 179 6.53 25.05 -12.26
N TRP A 180 6.91 25.76 -13.31
CA TRP A 180 6.30 27.00 -13.78
C TRP A 180 6.12 26.99 -15.29
N CYS A 181 4.95 27.43 -15.74
CA CYS A 181 4.70 27.69 -17.14
C CYS A 181 4.91 29.17 -17.45
N THR A 182 5.89 29.48 -18.29
CA THR A 182 6.19 30.87 -18.69
C THR A 182 5.08 31.52 -19.50
N LYS A 183 4.28 30.73 -20.24
CA LYS A 183 3.15 31.23 -21.03
C LYS A 183 1.89 31.47 -20.18
N CYS A 184 1.54 30.53 -19.30
CA CYS A 184 0.39 30.67 -18.40
C CYS A 184 0.69 31.53 -17.17
N ASN A 185 1.95 31.89 -16.97
CA ASN A 185 2.45 32.65 -15.82
C ASN A 185 1.92 32.12 -14.47
N SER A 186 2.00 30.80 -14.28
CA SER A 186 1.48 30.13 -13.08
C SER A 186 2.24 28.83 -12.76
N PRO A 187 2.20 28.35 -11.50
CA PRO A 187 2.76 27.06 -11.12
C PRO A 187 2.01 25.89 -11.79
N VAL A 188 2.76 24.89 -12.25
CA VAL A 188 2.21 23.70 -12.91
C VAL A 188 2.26 22.51 -11.94
N GLY A 189 1.17 22.32 -11.20
CA GLY A 189 0.95 21.10 -10.41
C GLY A 189 0.79 19.87 -11.31
N ASP A 190 0.94 18.66 -10.76
CA ASP A 190 0.93 17.41 -11.53
C ASP A 190 -0.30 17.27 -12.45
N HIS A 191 -1.49 17.54 -11.93
CA HIS A 191 -2.74 17.45 -12.70
C HIS A 191 -2.92 18.52 -13.79
N SER A 192 -2.02 19.51 -13.87
CA SER A 192 -1.97 20.52 -14.92
C SER A 192 -0.95 20.19 -16.01
N ARG A 193 -0.25 19.06 -15.90
CA ARG A 193 0.78 18.60 -16.85
C ARG A 193 0.17 17.66 -17.89
N ILE A 194 0.67 17.73 -19.12
CA ILE A 194 0.39 16.73 -20.17
C ILE A 194 1.48 15.65 -20.17
N GLU A 195 2.70 16.03 -19.78
CA GLU A 195 3.89 15.17 -19.71
C GLU A 195 4.67 15.54 -18.44
N GLY A 196 5.26 14.55 -17.76
CA GLY A 196 6.05 14.75 -16.54
C GLY A 196 5.24 14.85 -15.24
N GLU A 197 4.17 14.06 -15.09
CA GLU A 197 3.52 13.89 -13.78
C GLU A 197 4.48 13.28 -12.75
N GLY A 198 4.59 13.89 -11.56
CA GLY A 198 5.49 13.45 -10.50
C GLY A 198 6.91 14.03 -10.57
N GLU A 199 7.25 14.74 -11.65
CA GLU A 199 8.54 15.42 -11.77
C GLU A 199 8.62 16.62 -10.81
N THR A 200 9.78 16.83 -10.20
CA THR A 200 9.98 17.87 -9.18
C THR A 200 11.14 18.78 -9.56
N PRO A 201 11.21 19.99 -8.99
CA PRO A 201 12.42 20.80 -9.10
C PRO A 201 13.61 20.08 -8.47
N GLN A 202 14.64 19.84 -9.26
CA GLN A 202 15.92 19.28 -8.88
C GLN A 202 16.99 20.36 -8.85
N GLU A 203 17.74 20.42 -7.76
CA GLU A 203 18.84 21.36 -7.63
C GLU A 203 20.11 20.83 -8.32
N TYR A 204 20.71 21.67 -9.16
CA TYR A 204 22.01 21.51 -9.78
C TYR A 204 23.01 22.48 -9.16
N THR A 205 24.26 22.02 -9.00
CA THR A 205 25.38 22.89 -8.63
C THR A 205 26.00 23.46 -9.91
N LEU A 206 26.01 24.78 -10.05
CA LEU A 206 26.70 25.50 -11.11
C LEU A 206 28.14 25.76 -10.70
N ILE A 207 29.06 24.95 -11.21
CA ILE A 207 30.49 25.03 -10.92
C ILE A 207 31.14 26.10 -11.82
N LYS A 208 31.83 27.08 -11.24
CA LYS A 208 32.41 28.23 -11.96
C LYS A 208 33.88 28.01 -12.30
N PHE A 209 34.20 27.99 -13.60
CA PHE A 209 35.56 27.85 -14.13
C PHE A 209 36.05 29.20 -14.62
N LYS A 210 37.16 29.70 -14.08
CA LYS A 210 37.68 31.03 -14.47
C LYS A 210 38.22 30.97 -15.90
N PHE A 211 37.78 31.90 -16.74
CA PHE A 211 38.14 31.99 -18.15
C PHE A 211 38.21 33.46 -18.57
N ASP A 212 39.43 33.96 -18.79
CA ASP A 212 39.71 35.39 -18.95
C ASP A 212 39.09 36.21 -17.79
N ASP A 213 38.35 37.28 -18.10
CA ASP A 213 37.60 38.12 -17.16
C ASP A 213 36.17 37.59 -16.89
N SER A 214 35.91 36.31 -17.17
CA SER A 214 34.59 35.68 -17.07
C SER A 214 34.66 34.30 -16.41
N TYR A 215 33.50 33.68 -16.17
CA TYR A 215 33.39 32.32 -15.67
C TYR A 215 32.60 31.43 -16.62
N ILE A 216 33.16 30.32 -17.06
CA ILE A 216 32.39 29.24 -17.70
C ILE A 216 31.66 28.49 -16.59
N VAL A 217 30.33 28.41 -16.65
CA VAL A 217 29.55 27.70 -15.62
C VAL A 217 29.07 26.35 -16.12
N ALA A 218 29.42 25.27 -15.41
CA ALA A 218 29.00 23.91 -15.74
C ALA A 218 28.03 23.38 -14.67
N ALA A 219 26.90 22.84 -15.10
CA ALA A 219 25.89 22.27 -14.20
C ALA A 219 26.24 20.82 -13.84
N SER A 220 26.23 20.48 -12.54
CA SER A 220 26.48 19.12 -12.06
C SER A 220 25.55 18.75 -10.89
N LEU A 221 25.07 17.50 -10.90
CA LEU A 221 24.37 16.87 -9.77
C LEU A 221 25.31 16.22 -8.75
N ARG A 222 26.61 16.17 -9.10
CA ARG A 222 27.66 15.47 -8.36
C ARG A 222 28.79 16.45 -8.02
N PRO A 223 28.55 17.46 -7.16
CA PRO A 223 29.58 18.44 -6.81
C PRO A 223 30.77 17.81 -6.09
N GLU A 224 30.65 16.61 -5.54
CA GLU A 224 31.77 15.87 -4.94
C GLU A 224 32.86 15.51 -5.97
N THR A 225 32.54 15.49 -7.27
CA THR A 225 33.46 15.03 -8.31
C THR A 225 34.44 16.10 -8.80
N VAL A 226 34.36 17.32 -8.26
CA VAL A 226 35.23 18.45 -8.66
C VAL A 226 36.72 18.13 -8.59
N PHE A 227 37.14 17.21 -7.71
CA PHE A 227 38.54 16.80 -7.57
C PHE A 227 39.08 15.96 -8.74
N GLY A 228 38.20 15.39 -9.56
CA GLY A 228 38.55 14.50 -10.67
C GLY A 228 38.54 15.19 -12.04
N GLN A 229 38.49 16.52 -12.07
CA GLN A 229 38.32 17.29 -13.29
C GLN A 229 39.56 17.23 -14.19
N THR A 230 39.39 16.82 -15.45
CA THR A 230 40.48 16.73 -16.44
C THR A 230 40.38 17.75 -17.57
N ASN A 231 39.16 18.08 -17.98
CA ASN A 231 38.84 19.00 -19.07
C ASN A 231 37.43 19.58 -18.93
N MET A 232 37.08 20.53 -19.77
CA MET A 232 35.73 21.08 -19.91
C MET A 232 35.13 20.61 -21.24
N TRP A 233 33.84 20.27 -21.25
CA TRP A 233 33.12 19.89 -22.47
C TRP A 233 32.24 21.02 -22.96
N ILE A 234 32.30 21.26 -24.27
CA ILE A 234 31.48 22.25 -24.96
C ILE A 234 31.01 21.74 -26.31
N ASP A 235 29.82 22.14 -26.76
CA ASP A 235 29.38 21.86 -28.14
C ASP A 235 29.92 22.95 -29.08
N PRO A 236 30.75 22.62 -30.10
CA PRO A 236 31.30 23.59 -31.04
C PRO A 236 30.23 24.35 -31.84
N ASN A 237 29.05 23.76 -32.04
CA ASN A 237 28.00 24.28 -32.92
C ASN A 237 27.01 25.21 -32.18
N VAL A 238 27.10 25.28 -30.85
CA VAL A 238 26.23 26.10 -30.03
C VAL A 238 26.81 27.52 -29.88
N GLU A 239 25.96 28.53 -30.02
CA GLU A 239 26.26 29.92 -29.65
C GLU A 239 25.89 30.14 -28.18
N TYR A 240 26.89 30.38 -27.34
CA TYR A 240 26.73 30.67 -25.92
C TYR A 240 26.63 32.17 -25.69
N VAL A 241 26.13 32.56 -24.51
CA VAL A 241 26.00 33.97 -24.10
C VAL A 241 26.97 34.30 -22.97
N LYS A 242 27.50 35.52 -23.00
CA LYS A 242 28.13 36.18 -21.86
C LYS A 242 27.05 36.97 -21.13
N ALA A 243 26.74 36.60 -19.90
CA ALA A 243 25.70 37.25 -19.09
C ALA A 243 26.28 37.77 -17.77
N ARG A 244 26.00 39.03 -17.45
CA ARG A 244 26.29 39.62 -16.15
C ARG A 244 25.22 39.16 -15.16
N ILE A 245 25.67 38.55 -14.06
CA ILE A 245 24.81 37.98 -13.02
C ILE A 245 24.91 38.83 -11.76
N ASN A 246 23.75 39.29 -11.27
CA ASN A 246 23.59 40.10 -10.06
C ASN A 246 24.51 41.33 -10.01
N ASP A 247 24.79 41.93 -11.17
CA ASP A 247 25.70 43.07 -11.35
C ASP A 247 27.14 42.84 -10.83
N LYS A 248 27.55 41.58 -10.62
CA LYS A 248 28.84 41.22 -9.98
C LYS A 248 29.79 40.47 -10.91
N GLU A 249 29.32 39.40 -11.54
CA GLU A 249 30.17 38.47 -12.29
C GLU A 249 29.66 38.29 -13.72
N THR A 250 30.57 38.05 -14.66
CA THR A 250 30.21 37.70 -16.05
C THR A 250 30.35 36.19 -16.23
N TRP A 251 29.27 35.52 -16.60
CA TRP A 251 29.22 34.07 -16.80
C TRP A 251 29.01 33.73 -18.27
N ILE A 252 29.59 32.61 -18.72
CA ILE A 252 29.41 32.02 -20.04
C ILE A 252 28.54 30.77 -19.88
N MET A 253 27.39 30.75 -20.54
CA MET A 253 26.38 29.69 -20.46
C MET A 253 25.48 29.66 -21.70
N SER A 254 24.61 28.64 -21.84
CA SER A 254 23.60 28.63 -22.90
C SER A 254 22.57 29.75 -22.71
N LYS A 255 21.94 30.18 -23.80
CA LYS A 255 20.89 31.22 -23.75
C LYS A 255 19.69 30.74 -22.91
N GLU A 256 19.37 29.45 -23.00
CA GLU A 256 18.33 28.78 -22.24
C GLU A 256 18.62 28.83 -20.74
N CYS A 257 19.87 28.58 -20.33
CA CYS A 257 20.29 28.68 -18.93
C CYS A 257 20.12 30.11 -18.39
N ALA A 258 20.56 31.11 -19.15
CA ALA A 258 20.39 32.52 -18.76
C ALA A 258 18.92 32.89 -18.53
N ASN A 259 18.02 32.44 -19.42
CA ASN A 259 16.58 32.64 -19.27
C ASN A 259 16.00 31.91 -18.03
N LYS A 260 16.45 30.69 -17.75
CA LYS A 260 16.03 29.93 -16.56
C LYS A 260 16.49 30.60 -15.27
N LEU A 261 17.74 31.05 -15.21
CA LEU A 261 18.30 31.75 -14.04
C LEU A 261 17.57 33.06 -13.74
N ALA A 262 17.10 33.79 -14.76
CA ALA A 262 16.29 34.98 -14.58
C ALA A 262 14.97 34.73 -13.83
N LEU A 263 14.44 33.49 -13.90
CA LEU A 263 13.24 33.06 -13.16
C LEU A 263 13.57 32.52 -11.76
N GLN A 264 14.85 32.40 -11.41
CA GLN A 264 15.34 31.75 -10.19
C GLN A 264 16.09 32.73 -9.29
N ASP A 265 15.48 33.90 -9.07
CA ASP A 265 15.95 34.91 -8.12
C ASP A 265 17.37 35.46 -8.44
N LYS A 266 17.75 35.47 -9.72
CA LYS A 266 18.98 36.11 -10.22
C LYS A 266 18.65 37.21 -11.21
N LYS A 267 19.33 38.36 -11.09
CA LYS A 267 19.33 39.41 -12.11
C LYS A 267 20.32 39.00 -13.21
N VAL A 268 19.82 38.82 -14.43
CA VAL A 268 20.60 38.36 -15.58
C VAL A 268 20.54 39.39 -16.69
N GLU A 269 21.71 39.88 -17.12
CA GLU A 269 21.85 40.82 -18.24
C GLU A 269 22.79 40.21 -19.29
N ILE A 270 22.31 39.97 -20.51
CA ILE A 270 23.15 39.43 -21.59
C ILE A 270 24.00 40.57 -22.17
N VAL A 271 25.32 40.48 -22.01
CA VAL A 271 26.30 41.51 -22.42
C VAL A 271 27.10 41.12 -23.67
N GLY A 272 26.99 39.87 -24.14
CA GLY A 272 27.66 39.42 -25.36
C GLY A 272 27.35 37.98 -25.75
N LYS A 273 27.93 37.55 -26.87
CA LYS A 273 27.80 36.20 -27.43
C LYS A 273 29.19 35.63 -27.73
N ILE A 274 29.32 34.30 -27.67
CA ILE A 274 30.57 33.58 -27.97
C ILE A 274 30.24 32.21 -28.57
N LYS A 275 30.86 31.86 -29.70
CA LYS A 275 30.63 30.54 -30.31
C LYS A 275 31.41 29.48 -29.53
N GLY A 276 30.81 28.30 -29.34
CA GLY A 276 31.48 27.15 -28.71
C GLY A 276 32.83 26.84 -29.35
N ARG A 277 32.88 26.89 -30.70
CA ARG A 277 34.10 26.69 -31.48
C ARG A 277 35.26 27.61 -31.11
N ASP A 278 34.99 28.86 -30.71
CA ASP A 278 36.02 29.86 -30.40
C ASP A 278 36.67 29.63 -29.02
N MET A 279 36.11 28.73 -28.21
CA MET A 279 36.61 28.35 -26.89
C MET A 279 37.42 27.06 -26.91
N ILE A 280 37.26 26.22 -27.94
CA ILE A 280 37.95 24.93 -28.03
C ILE A 280 39.47 25.13 -28.10
N GLY A 281 40.21 24.32 -27.35
CA GLY A 281 41.67 24.37 -27.28
C GLY A 281 42.23 25.42 -26.31
N LYS A 282 41.38 26.31 -25.79
CA LYS A 282 41.75 27.24 -24.71
C LYS A 282 41.68 26.55 -23.34
N TYR A 283 42.14 27.25 -22.31
CA TYR A 283 42.22 26.75 -20.94
C TYR A 283 41.31 27.55 -20.01
N CYS A 284 40.72 26.87 -19.04
CA CYS A 284 39.98 27.48 -17.95
C CYS A 284 40.48 26.93 -16.61
N ARG A 285 40.45 27.74 -15.55
CA ARG A 285 40.86 27.32 -14.21
C ARG A 285 39.71 26.60 -13.52
N ALA A 286 39.92 25.33 -13.22
CA ALA A 286 38.95 24.47 -12.55
C ALA A 286 38.91 24.69 -11.03
N PRO A 287 37.72 24.88 -10.44
CA PRO A 287 37.57 25.04 -9.00
C PRO A 287 37.80 23.72 -8.24
N GLY A 288 38.17 23.81 -6.96
CA GLY A 288 38.48 22.65 -6.11
C GLY A 288 39.85 22.01 -6.36
N VAL A 289 40.21 21.74 -7.62
CA VAL A 289 41.56 21.28 -7.99
C VAL A 289 42.56 22.41 -8.17
N ASP A 290 42.08 23.63 -8.44
CA ASP A 290 42.87 24.81 -8.76
C ASP A 290 43.92 24.49 -9.83
N LYS A 291 43.46 24.02 -11.01
CA LYS A 291 44.32 23.68 -12.16
C LYS A 291 43.73 24.21 -13.45
N ASP A 292 44.59 24.60 -14.38
CA ASP A 292 44.16 24.96 -15.73
C ASP A 292 43.89 23.70 -16.53
N ILE A 293 42.66 23.56 -17.01
CA ILE A 293 42.19 22.43 -17.80
C ILE A 293 41.76 22.90 -19.19
N ILE A 294 41.96 22.04 -20.18
CA ILE A 294 41.65 22.34 -21.58
C ILE A 294 40.14 22.25 -21.86
N ILE A 295 39.63 23.07 -22.77
CA ILE A 295 38.25 23.03 -23.27
C ILE A 295 38.21 22.16 -24.54
N LEU A 296 37.40 21.09 -24.51
CA LEU A 296 37.29 20.08 -25.55
C LEU A 296 35.88 20.01 -26.17
N PRO A 297 35.77 19.63 -27.46
CA PRO A 297 34.49 19.46 -28.13
C PRO A 297 33.75 18.23 -27.61
N SER A 298 32.43 18.33 -27.52
CA SER A 298 31.55 17.19 -27.25
C SER A 298 30.25 17.31 -28.04
N SER A 299 29.66 16.18 -28.40
CA SER A 299 28.34 16.12 -29.03
C SER A 299 27.19 15.88 -28.03
N PHE A 300 27.51 15.80 -26.73
CA PHE A 300 26.57 15.44 -25.67
C PHE A 300 26.19 16.59 -24.73
N CYS A 301 26.81 17.76 -24.89
CA CYS A 301 26.36 18.97 -24.22
C CYS A 301 25.03 19.43 -24.84
N ASP A 302 23.93 19.31 -24.10
CA ASP A 302 22.63 19.83 -24.51
C ASP A 302 22.44 21.28 -24.00
N PRO A 303 22.33 22.30 -24.87
CA PRO A 303 22.14 23.68 -24.43
C PRO A 303 20.86 23.89 -23.62
N LYS A 304 19.87 23.00 -23.74
CA LYS A 304 18.60 23.07 -23.01
C LYS A 304 18.68 22.50 -21.59
N VAL A 305 19.71 21.75 -21.25
CA VAL A 305 19.84 21.08 -19.94
C VAL A 305 20.95 21.73 -19.12
N GLY A 306 20.63 22.18 -17.91
CA GLY A 306 21.61 22.81 -17.03
C GLY A 306 22.14 24.11 -17.64
N SER A 307 23.46 24.23 -17.75
CA SER A 307 24.12 25.38 -18.38
C SER A 307 24.50 25.18 -19.85
N GLY A 308 24.24 24.00 -20.42
CA GLY A 308 24.75 23.61 -21.74
C GLY A 308 26.26 23.35 -21.79
N LEU A 309 26.93 23.33 -20.64
CA LEU A 309 28.35 23.11 -20.45
C LEU A 309 28.54 22.04 -19.39
N VAL A 310 29.45 21.10 -19.64
CA VAL A 310 29.64 19.92 -18.78
C VAL A 310 31.07 19.83 -18.29
N THR A 311 31.24 19.60 -17.00
CA THR A 311 32.56 19.34 -16.41
C THR A 311 32.96 17.89 -16.67
N SER A 312 34.21 17.65 -17.07
CA SER A 312 34.70 16.29 -17.38
C SER A 312 35.36 15.65 -16.17
N VAL A 313 34.79 14.54 -15.69
CA VAL A 313 35.35 13.67 -14.64
C VAL A 313 35.39 12.21 -15.10
N PRO A 314 36.35 11.84 -15.98
CA PRO A 314 36.38 10.53 -16.66
C PRO A 314 36.50 9.30 -15.75
N SER A 315 36.87 9.47 -14.47
CA SER A 315 36.95 8.37 -13.50
C SER A 315 35.58 7.84 -13.09
N ASP A 316 34.57 8.72 -13.07
CA ASP A 316 33.28 8.50 -12.39
C ASP A 316 32.07 8.86 -13.27
N ALA A 317 32.30 9.34 -14.50
CA ALA A 317 31.28 9.63 -15.50
C ALA A 317 31.59 8.90 -16.83
N PRO A 318 30.74 7.93 -17.25
CA PRO A 318 30.92 7.18 -18.50
C PRO A 318 30.99 8.04 -19.77
N ASP A 319 30.15 9.07 -19.87
CA ASP A 319 30.13 10.00 -21.02
C ASP A 319 31.47 10.75 -21.14
N ASP A 320 32.06 11.17 -20.02
CA ASP A 320 33.33 11.88 -19.98
C ASP A 320 34.51 10.99 -20.37
N TRP A 321 34.50 9.72 -19.91
CA TRP A 321 35.52 8.75 -20.32
C TRP A 321 35.48 8.48 -21.82
N ILE A 322 34.31 8.16 -22.36
CA ILE A 322 34.19 7.84 -23.79
C ILE A 322 34.45 9.06 -24.67
N GLY A 323 34.01 10.26 -24.26
CA GLY A 323 34.33 11.50 -24.96
C GLY A 323 35.84 11.78 -25.01
N LEU A 324 36.55 11.57 -23.90
CA LEU A 324 38.00 11.71 -23.86
C LEU A 324 38.69 10.61 -24.69
N TYR A 325 38.24 9.36 -24.55
CA TYR A 325 38.78 8.21 -25.28
C TYR A 325 38.66 8.37 -26.80
N ASP A 326 37.54 8.90 -27.29
CA ASP A 326 37.31 9.18 -28.72
C ASP A 326 38.34 10.18 -29.28
N LEU A 327 38.66 11.24 -28.55
CA LEU A 327 39.69 12.20 -28.93
C LEU A 327 41.11 11.63 -28.80
N GLN A 328 41.37 10.80 -27.78
CA GLN A 328 42.68 10.20 -27.56
C GLN A 328 43.06 9.19 -28.66
N ARG A 329 42.09 8.50 -29.26
CA ARG A 329 42.35 7.53 -30.34
C ARG A 329 42.34 8.11 -31.76
N SER A 330 41.78 9.31 -31.95
CA SER A 330 41.61 9.91 -33.29
C SER A 330 42.39 11.21 -33.43
N LYS A 331 43.53 11.14 -34.14
CA LYS A 331 44.32 12.32 -34.50
C LYS A 331 43.55 13.25 -35.44
N GLU A 332 42.82 12.69 -36.40
CA GLU A 332 41.99 13.43 -37.35
C GLU A 332 40.90 14.26 -36.64
N GLU A 333 40.23 13.69 -35.63
CA GLU A 333 39.20 14.42 -34.87
C GLU A 333 39.82 15.56 -34.05
N CYS A 334 41.04 15.39 -33.53
CA CYS A 334 41.77 16.48 -32.87
C CYS A 334 42.13 17.61 -33.85
N GLU A 335 42.63 17.27 -35.04
CA GLU A 335 43.03 18.23 -36.08
C GLU A 335 41.85 19.07 -36.59
N LYS A 336 40.68 18.46 -36.74
CA LYS A 336 39.42 19.15 -37.11
C LYS A 336 39.07 20.33 -36.21
N TYR A 337 39.47 20.27 -34.94
CA TYR A 337 39.23 21.32 -33.94
C TYR A 337 40.51 22.09 -33.55
N GLY A 338 41.63 21.89 -34.26
CA GLY A 338 42.90 22.56 -33.96
C GLY A 338 43.56 22.13 -32.65
N LEU A 339 43.26 20.91 -32.17
CA LEU A 339 43.79 20.37 -30.92
C LEU A 339 45.11 19.62 -31.14
N ASN A 340 46.04 19.77 -30.20
CA ASN A 340 47.29 19.00 -30.21
C ASN A 340 47.03 17.58 -29.66
N TRP A 341 47.01 16.59 -30.55
CA TRP A 341 46.72 15.19 -30.20
C TRP A 341 47.63 14.61 -29.11
N GLU A 342 48.94 14.91 -29.12
CA GLU A 342 49.87 14.43 -28.09
C GLU A 342 49.52 14.98 -26.70
N LYS A 343 49.08 16.24 -26.62
CA LYS A 343 48.58 16.82 -25.36
C LYS A 343 47.28 16.16 -24.89
N ILE A 344 46.37 15.83 -25.80
CA ILE A 344 45.12 15.14 -25.45
C ILE A 344 45.38 13.71 -24.96
N LYS A 345 46.29 13.00 -25.62
CA LYS A 345 46.72 11.65 -25.23
C LYS A 345 47.40 11.62 -23.86
N ALA A 346 48.06 12.71 -23.46
CA ALA A 346 48.69 12.84 -22.16
C ALA A 346 47.71 13.07 -20.99
N ILE A 347 46.42 13.36 -21.26
CA ILE A 347 45.41 13.59 -20.22
C ILE A 347 45.14 12.26 -19.48
N LYS A 348 45.48 12.22 -18.19
CA LYS A 348 45.28 11.05 -17.33
C LYS A 348 44.00 11.17 -16.52
N VAL A 349 43.28 10.06 -16.41
CA VAL A 349 42.11 9.93 -15.53
C VAL A 349 42.54 10.07 -14.07
N ILE A 350 41.85 10.94 -13.33
CA ILE A 350 42.09 11.18 -11.90
C ILE A 350 41.04 10.40 -11.10
N PRO A 351 41.39 9.27 -10.47
CA PRO A 351 40.46 8.51 -9.64
C PRO A 351 40.09 9.32 -8.41
N ILE A 352 38.82 9.34 -8.00
CA ILE A 352 38.37 10.11 -6.83
C ILE A 352 37.47 9.33 -5.89
N ILE A 353 36.73 8.34 -6.40
CA ILE A 353 35.81 7.52 -5.62
C ILE A 353 36.21 6.07 -5.77
N LYS A 354 36.35 5.39 -4.63
CA LYS A 354 36.58 3.95 -4.56
C LYS A 354 35.26 3.25 -4.24
N THR A 355 34.84 2.33 -5.10
CA THR A 355 33.69 1.45 -4.88
C THR A 355 34.16 0.02 -4.65
N LYS A 356 33.39 -0.77 -3.90
CA LYS A 356 33.71 -2.18 -3.67
C LYS A 356 33.67 -3.02 -4.96
N GLU A 357 32.75 -2.69 -5.86
CA GLU A 357 32.45 -3.46 -7.07
C GLU A 357 33.37 -3.09 -8.25
N PHE A 358 33.69 -1.80 -8.40
CA PHE A 358 34.36 -1.29 -9.59
C PHE A 358 35.74 -0.68 -9.35
N GLY A 359 36.22 -0.65 -8.10
CA GLY A 359 37.51 -0.06 -7.77
C GLY A 359 37.47 1.48 -7.80
N ASP A 360 38.58 2.09 -8.21
CA ASP A 360 38.84 3.54 -8.18
C ASP A 360 38.59 4.28 -9.52
N LYS A 361 38.24 3.54 -10.57
CA LYS A 361 37.91 4.06 -11.92
C LYS A 361 36.62 3.40 -12.44
N ALA A 362 35.52 3.64 -11.73
CA ALA A 362 34.25 2.95 -11.99
C ALA A 362 33.72 3.17 -13.42
N ALA A 363 33.85 4.37 -13.97
CA ALA A 363 33.38 4.67 -15.32
C ALA A 363 34.19 3.92 -16.39
N VAL A 364 35.52 3.89 -16.26
CA VAL A 364 36.41 3.18 -17.19
C VAL A 364 36.05 1.69 -17.24
N LYS A 365 36.00 1.04 -16.06
CA LYS A 365 35.70 -0.39 -15.94
C LYS A 365 34.32 -0.75 -16.50
N ILE A 366 33.27 0.01 -16.17
CA ILE A 366 31.92 -0.26 -16.67
C ILE A 366 31.82 -0.07 -18.19
N CYS A 367 32.49 0.95 -18.74
CA CYS A 367 32.51 1.16 -20.19
C CYS A 367 33.21 -0.01 -20.92
N GLU A 368 34.28 -0.56 -20.34
CA GLU A 368 34.96 -1.76 -20.83
C GLU A 368 34.06 -3.00 -20.72
N ASP A 369 33.43 -3.23 -19.56
CA ASP A 369 32.54 -4.38 -19.30
C ASP A 369 31.31 -4.39 -20.25
N ILE A 370 30.75 -3.21 -20.56
CA ILE A 370 29.62 -3.06 -21.49
C ILE A 370 30.07 -2.99 -22.97
N ASN A 371 31.38 -2.90 -23.21
CA ASN A 371 32.00 -2.77 -24.53
C ASN A 371 31.43 -1.57 -25.32
N ILE A 372 31.49 -0.39 -24.72
CA ILE A 372 31.07 0.89 -25.33
C ILE A 372 32.20 1.41 -26.22
N LYS A 373 31.89 1.67 -27.50
CA LYS A 373 32.89 1.96 -28.53
C LYS A 373 33.05 3.44 -28.83
N ASN A 374 32.02 4.26 -28.70
CA ASN A 374 32.05 5.69 -29.01
C ASN A 374 30.91 6.46 -28.33
N GLN A 375 30.98 7.79 -28.36
CA GLN A 375 30.02 8.70 -27.73
C GLN A 375 28.59 8.66 -28.30
N HIS A 376 28.36 8.01 -29.45
CA HIS A 376 27.05 7.92 -30.09
C HIS A 376 26.19 6.76 -29.58
N GLU A 377 26.75 5.82 -28.81
CA GLU A 377 26.02 4.68 -28.23
C GLU A 377 25.21 5.07 -26.97
N ARG A 378 24.25 6.00 -27.14
CA ARG A 378 23.49 6.65 -26.05
C ARG A 378 22.81 5.69 -25.07
N GLU A 379 22.14 4.66 -25.58
CA GLU A 379 21.42 3.71 -24.73
C GLU A 379 22.36 2.94 -23.79
N LYS A 380 23.55 2.54 -24.30
CA LYS A 380 24.58 1.88 -23.50
C LYS A 380 25.19 2.82 -22.47
N LEU A 381 25.47 4.07 -22.86
CA LEU A 381 25.99 5.11 -21.96
C LEU A 381 25.01 5.43 -20.83
N GLU A 382 23.71 5.55 -21.11
CA GLU A 382 22.71 5.77 -20.07
C GLU A 382 22.65 4.62 -19.06
N LYS A 383 22.75 3.37 -19.54
CA LYS A 383 22.80 2.18 -18.67
C LYS A 383 24.06 2.19 -17.80
N ALA A 384 25.22 2.49 -18.39
CA ALA A 384 26.49 2.64 -17.67
C ALA A 384 26.40 3.73 -16.58
N ARG A 385 25.85 4.89 -16.92
CA ARG A 385 25.69 6.03 -16.01
C ARG A 385 24.86 5.67 -14.78
N LYS A 386 23.73 4.98 -14.98
CA LYS A 386 22.86 4.53 -13.87
C LYS A 386 23.57 3.57 -12.92
N ILE A 387 24.41 2.67 -13.44
CA ILE A 387 25.17 1.71 -12.63
C ILE A 387 26.24 2.45 -11.80
N VAL A 388 27.07 3.26 -12.45
CA VAL A 388 28.18 3.98 -11.79
C VAL A 388 27.65 4.95 -10.74
N TYR A 389 26.60 5.71 -11.04
CA TYR A 389 26.07 6.72 -10.11
C TYR A 389 25.43 6.07 -8.87
N LYS A 390 24.69 4.96 -9.06
CA LYS A 390 24.08 4.22 -7.96
C LYS A 390 25.14 3.60 -7.05
N ALA A 391 26.15 2.95 -7.63
CA ALA A 391 27.23 2.33 -6.87
C ALA A 391 28.07 3.39 -6.12
N GLY A 392 28.41 4.49 -6.79
CA GLY A 392 29.16 5.60 -6.21
C GLY A 392 28.43 6.25 -5.04
N TYR A 393 27.12 6.49 -5.15
CA TYR A 393 26.35 7.13 -4.08
C TYR A 393 26.22 6.23 -2.83
N HIS A 394 25.87 4.95 -2.99
CA HIS A 394 25.59 4.07 -1.85
C HIS A 394 26.83 3.40 -1.23
N THR A 395 27.84 3.09 -2.04
CA THR A 395 29.02 2.31 -1.61
C THR A 395 30.34 3.05 -1.78
N GLY A 396 30.34 4.22 -2.44
CA GLY A 396 31.53 4.98 -2.76
C GLY A 396 32.15 5.66 -1.54
N ILE A 397 33.47 5.59 -1.49
CA ILE A 397 34.31 6.25 -0.49
C ILE A 397 35.30 7.16 -1.21
N MET A 398 35.43 8.40 -0.75
CA MET A 398 36.37 9.38 -1.31
C MET A 398 37.83 8.93 -1.08
N ASN A 399 38.69 9.04 -2.09
CA ASN A 399 40.08 8.57 -2.02
C ASN A 399 41.09 9.68 -1.65
N GLU A 400 42.39 9.40 -1.81
CA GLU A 400 43.50 10.31 -1.50
C GLU A 400 43.47 11.63 -2.29
N ASN A 401 42.92 11.65 -3.51
CA ASN A 401 42.90 12.85 -4.35
C ASN A 401 41.87 13.89 -3.86
N CYS A 402 40.98 13.49 -2.95
CA CYS A 402 39.91 14.34 -2.41
C CYS A 402 40.33 15.11 -1.13
N ARG A 403 41.63 15.25 -0.87
CA ARG A 403 42.19 16.05 0.25
C ARG A 403 41.57 15.68 1.60
N GLU A 404 40.99 16.65 2.33
CA GLU A 404 40.38 16.47 3.65
C GLU A 404 39.14 15.55 3.65
N TYR A 405 38.56 15.25 2.47
CA TYR A 405 37.38 14.39 2.35
C TYR A 405 37.74 12.90 2.25
N LYS A 406 39.03 12.55 2.25
CA LYS A 406 39.50 11.16 2.17
C LYS A 406 38.83 10.27 3.23
N GLY A 407 38.34 9.11 2.80
CA GLY A 407 37.70 8.12 3.68
C GLY A 407 36.25 8.40 4.03
N MET A 408 35.70 9.57 3.66
CA MET A 408 34.28 9.86 3.84
C MET A 408 33.41 9.12 2.82
N LYS A 409 32.18 8.78 3.23
CA LYS A 409 31.16 8.30 2.29
C LYS A 409 30.77 9.42 1.33
N VAL A 410 30.53 9.07 0.06
CA VAL A 410 30.15 10.03 -0.99
C VAL A 410 28.94 10.87 -0.61
N GLU A 411 27.91 10.27 0.00
CA GLU A 411 26.71 10.98 0.46
C GLU A 411 27.03 12.13 1.44
N GLU A 412 27.94 11.91 2.39
CA GLU A 412 28.37 12.93 3.35
C GLU A 412 29.28 13.98 2.70
N ALA A 413 30.23 13.52 1.87
CA ALA A 413 31.19 14.39 1.18
C ALA A 413 30.49 15.36 0.22
N LYS A 414 29.47 14.88 -0.52
CA LYS A 414 28.67 15.68 -1.45
C LYS A 414 28.10 16.94 -0.80
N GLU A 415 27.46 16.80 0.35
CA GLU A 415 26.86 17.95 1.04
C GLU A 415 27.91 18.91 1.61
N LYS A 416 29.04 18.41 2.12
CA LYS A 416 30.12 19.26 2.65
C LYS A 416 30.83 20.03 1.53
N ILE A 417 31.19 19.36 0.44
CA ILE A 417 31.90 19.96 -0.71
C ILE A 417 31.02 21.00 -1.38
N LYS A 418 29.74 20.71 -1.60
CA LYS A 418 28.77 21.67 -2.12
C LYS A 418 28.71 22.94 -1.27
N LYS A 419 28.58 22.80 0.05
CA LYS A 419 28.57 23.95 0.98
C LYS A 419 29.87 24.75 0.91
N LEU A 420 31.01 24.08 0.80
CA LEU A 420 32.31 24.76 0.65
C LEU A 420 32.36 25.58 -0.64
N LEU A 421 32.04 24.97 -1.79
CA LEU A 421 32.06 25.64 -3.10
C LEU A 421 31.13 26.86 -3.15
N LEU A 422 29.94 26.75 -2.56
CA LEU A 422 29.00 27.88 -2.44
C LEU A 422 29.57 28.97 -1.53
N LYS A 423 30.14 28.60 -0.37
CA LYS A 423 30.73 29.55 0.60
C LYS A 423 31.93 30.31 0.03
N THR A 424 32.77 29.65 -0.78
CA THR A 424 33.94 30.27 -1.42
C THR A 424 33.61 31.00 -2.72
N GLY A 425 32.35 31.00 -3.15
CA GLY A 425 31.90 31.63 -4.39
C GLY A 425 32.31 30.87 -5.66
N GLN A 426 32.90 29.68 -5.54
CA GLN A 426 33.32 28.82 -6.66
C GLN A 426 32.16 28.06 -7.32
N ALA A 427 31.00 28.04 -6.69
CA ALA A 427 29.77 27.52 -7.27
C ALA A 427 28.57 28.42 -6.95
N ASP A 428 27.49 28.18 -7.67
CA ASP A 428 26.16 28.69 -7.38
C ASP A 428 25.12 27.56 -7.58
N VAL A 429 23.84 27.83 -7.38
CA VAL A 429 22.75 26.86 -7.57
C VAL A 429 21.84 27.27 -8.72
N MET A 430 21.29 26.26 -9.39
CA MET A 430 20.15 26.39 -10.28
C MET A 430 19.18 25.22 -10.06
N TYR A 431 17.95 25.38 -10.47
CA TYR A 431 16.95 24.33 -10.45
C TYR A 431 16.50 23.97 -11.87
N GLU A 432 16.29 22.68 -12.11
CA GLU A 432 15.70 22.13 -13.32
C GLU A 432 14.61 21.12 -12.96
N PRO A 433 13.61 20.90 -13.81
CA PRO A 433 12.74 19.73 -13.66
C PRO A 433 13.56 18.43 -13.71
N THR A 434 13.22 17.43 -12.88
CA THR A 434 13.88 16.10 -12.90
C THR A 434 13.79 15.40 -14.26
N ALA A 435 12.75 15.68 -15.04
CA ALA A 435 12.60 15.33 -16.45
C ALA A 435 11.73 16.36 -17.16
N LYS A 436 11.57 16.24 -18.48
CA LYS A 436 10.74 17.16 -19.27
C LYS A 436 9.32 17.26 -18.72
N VAL A 437 8.86 18.48 -18.46
CA VAL A 437 7.49 18.76 -18.03
C VAL A 437 6.81 19.65 -19.06
N VAL A 438 5.62 19.25 -19.52
CA VAL A 438 4.85 20.04 -20.50
C VAL A 438 3.54 20.50 -19.87
N CYS A 439 3.33 21.82 -19.88
CA CYS A 439 2.09 22.44 -19.42
C CYS A 439 0.96 22.23 -20.44
N ARG A 440 -0.29 22.34 -20.00
CA ARG A 440 -1.48 22.22 -20.85
C ARG A 440 -1.51 23.16 -22.06
N CYS A 441 -0.93 24.36 -21.94
CA CYS A 441 -0.83 25.29 -23.08
C CYS A 441 0.24 24.88 -24.12
N LEU A 442 0.73 23.65 -24.05
CA LEU A 442 1.78 23.04 -24.86
C LEU A 442 3.16 23.67 -24.68
N THR A 443 3.34 24.45 -23.61
CA THR A 443 4.61 25.09 -23.28
C THR A 443 5.41 24.20 -22.35
N GLU A 444 6.68 23.96 -22.70
CA GLU A 444 7.62 23.27 -21.82
C GLU A 444 7.84 24.11 -20.55
N SER A 445 7.68 23.46 -19.40
CA SER A 445 7.72 24.11 -18.09
C SER A 445 9.14 24.14 -17.56
N VAL A 446 9.46 25.19 -16.81
CA VAL A 446 10.77 25.43 -16.20
C VAL A 446 10.61 25.54 -14.68
N VAL A 447 11.70 25.73 -13.95
CA VAL A 447 11.60 26.06 -12.52
C VAL A 447 11.66 27.57 -12.32
N LYS A 448 10.72 28.10 -11.54
CA LYS A 448 10.72 29.49 -11.02
C LYS A 448 10.86 29.45 -9.51
N ILE A 449 11.68 30.34 -8.94
CA ILE A 449 11.66 30.59 -7.49
C ILE A 449 10.54 31.58 -7.21
N VAL A 450 9.51 31.15 -6.49
CA VAL A 450 8.43 32.02 -6.01
C VAL A 450 8.79 32.55 -4.63
N SER A 451 8.74 33.87 -4.44
CA SER A 451 9.11 34.56 -3.20
C SER A 451 8.00 34.62 -2.16
N ASP A 452 6.77 34.26 -2.55
CA ASP A 452 5.58 34.61 -1.78
C ASP A 452 4.67 33.42 -1.41
N GLN A 453 5.17 32.20 -1.53
CA GLN A 453 4.40 30.98 -1.26
C GLN A 453 4.39 30.64 0.24
N TRP A 454 3.24 30.19 0.76
CA TRP A 454 3.12 29.72 2.15
C TRP A 454 3.42 28.22 2.26
N PHE A 455 4.17 27.86 3.31
CA PHE A 455 4.65 26.51 3.60
C PHE A 455 4.23 26.03 4.98
N ILE A 456 3.96 24.73 5.12
CA ILE A 456 3.94 24.04 6.42
C ILE A 456 5.34 23.49 6.68
N LYS A 457 5.89 23.76 7.87
CA LYS A 457 7.27 23.45 8.25
C LYS A 457 7.49 21.99 8.67
N TYR A 458 7.14 21.02 7.83
CA TYR A 458 7.37 19.61 8.15
C TYR A 458 8.86 19.26 8.30
N GLY A 459 9.77 20.10 7.78
CA GLY A 459 11.22 19.96 7.96
C GLY A 459 11.71 20.21 9.40
N ASP A 460 10.87 20.75 10.29
CA ASP A 460 11.25 21.05 11.68
C ASP A 460 11.68 19.78 12.44
N LYS A 461 12.92 19.80 12.97
CA LYS A 461 13.55 18.63 13.61
C LYS A 461 12.84 18.20 14.90
N GLU A 462 12.30 19.14 15.67
CA GLU A 462 11.59 18.81 16.91
C GLU A 462 10.20 18.27 16.59
N TRP A 463 9.52 18.82 15.60
CA TRP A 463 8.22 18.32 15.17
C TRP A 463 8.32 16.90 14.58
N LYS A 464 9.36 16.62 13.79
CA LYS A 464 9.67 15.25 13.32
C LYS A 464 9.82 14.24 14.46
N LYS A 465 10.51 14.61 15.54
CA LYS A 465 10.61 13.75 16.74
C LYS A 465 9.25 13.47 17.38
N ILE A 466 8.35 14.46 17.41
CA ILE A 466 7.00 14.28 17.95
C ILE A 466 6.16 13.39 17.01
N ALA A 467 6.30 13.55 15.69
CA ALA A 467 5.65 12.71 14.71
C ALA A 467 6.09 11.24 14.83
N HIS A 468 7.39 10.96 14.99
CA HIS A 468 7.91 9.62 15.30
C HIS A 468 7.31 9.06 16.60
N LYS A 469 7.27 9.84 17.68
CA LYS A 469 6.63 9.41 18.95
C LYS A 469 5.15 9.08 18.80
N CYS A 470 4.44 9.76 17.91
CA CYS A 470 3.05 9.44 17.58
C CYS A 470 2.98 8.12 16.82
N LEU A 471 3.79 7.97 15.77
CA LEU A 471 3.87 6.76 14.96
C LEU A 471 4.19 5.52 15.81
N ASP A 472 5.13 5.61 16.75
CA ASP A 472 5.52 4.52 17.66
C ASP A 472 4.38 3.98 18.52
N GLN A 473 3.34 4.80 18.78
CA GLN A 473 2.16 4.40 19.55
C GLN A 473 1.02 3.87 18.69
N MET A 474 1.14 4.00 17.37
CA MET A 474 0.13 3.56 16.42
C MET A 474 0.29 2.09 16.07
N ASN A 475 -0.83 1.38 15.91
CA ASN A 475 -0.84 0.08 15.24
C ASN A 475 -0.91 0.28 13.72
N LEU A 476 -0.14 -0.46 12.94
CA LEU A 476 -0.15 -0.36 11.49
C LEU A 476 -0.56 -1.70 10.87
N TYR A 477 -1.38 -1.66 9.82
CA TYR A 477 -1.90 -2.85 9.16
C TYR A 477 -1.60 -2.80 7.65
N PRO A 478 -0.66 -3.60 7.13
CA PRO A 478 0.28 -4.46 7.86
C PRO A 478 1.40 -3.68 8.55
N GLU A 479 2.05 -4.28 9.54
CA GLU A 479 3.06 -3.62 10.38
C GLU A 479 4.32 -3.19 9.61
N ASN A 480 4.66 -3.88 8.52
CA ASN A 480 5.85 -3.57 7.71
C ASN A 480 5.79 -2.21 7.00
N VAL A 481 4.63 -1.53 6.94
CA VAL A 481 4.56 -0.14 6.42
C VAL A 481 5.25 0.88 7.33
N ARG A 482 5.54 0.53 8.59
CA ARG A 482 6.22 1.42 9.54
C ARG A 482 7.52 1.97 8.99
N THR A 483 8.29 1.12 8.32
CA THR A 483 9.57 1.51 7.70
C THR A 483 9.40 2.62 6.67
N GLN A 484 8.32 2.56 5.88
CA GLN A 484 8.01 3.59 4.89
C GLN A 484 7.57 4.89 5.57
N PHE A 485 6.75 4.83 6.63
CA PHE A 485 6.39 6.02 7.39
C PHE A 485 7.61 6.70 8.01
N ASN A 486 8.50 5.93 8.65
CA ASN A 486 9.75 6.46 9.22
C ASN A 486 10.59 7.18 8.15
N TYR A 487 10.81 6.52 7.01
CA TYR A 487 11.54 7.10 5.88
C TYR A 487 10.90 8.40 5.40
N VAL A 488 9.57 8.44 5.24
CA VAL A 488 8.86 9.63 4.77
C VAL A 488 8.95 10.76 5.80
N ILE A 489 8.77 10.49 7.10
CA ILE A 489 8.90 11.51 8.16
C ILE A 489 10.30 12.15 8.12
N ASP A 490 11.35 11.35 7.93
CA ASP A 490 12.72 11.85 7.90
C ASP A 490 13.02 12.64 6.61
N TRP A 491 12.56 12.14 5.46
CA TRP A 491 12.74 12.77 4.15
C TRP A 491 11.93 14.06 3.97
N LEU A 492 10.76 14.16 4.59
CA LEU A 492 9.80 15.23 4.34
C LEU A 492 10.38 16.60 4.70
N ASN A 493 10.41 17.50 3.72
CA ASN A 493 10.77 18.91 3.92
C ASN A 493 9.49 19.77 3.94
N ASP A 494 9.69 21.08 4.03
CA ASP A 494 8.58 22.03 4.06
C ASP A 494 7.69 21.90 2.83
N TRP A 495 6.38 21.97 3.05
CA TRP A 495 5.39 21.66 2.02
C TRP A 495 4.60 22.90 1.61
N ALA A 496 4.57 23.21 0.32
CA ALA A 496 3.77 24.31 -0.22
C ALA A 496 2.27 24.05 0.00
N CYS A 497 1.69 24.76 0.98
CA CYS A 497 0.33 24.48 1.48
C CYS A 497 -0.77 25.35 0.86
N THR A 498 -0.41 26.22 -0.09
CA THR A 498 -1.36 27.12 -0.76
C THR A 498 -1.22 27.14 -2.28
N ARG A 499 -2.23 27.65 -2.98
CA ARG A 499 -2.28 27.90 -4.43
C ARG A 499 -2.97 29.25 -4.69
N GLU A 500 -2.71 29.85 -5.85
CA GLU A 500 -3.38 31.10 -6.27
C GLU A 500 -4.77 30.85 -6.89
N PHE A 501 -5.04 29.64 -7.35
CA PHE A 501 -6.27 29.28 -8.06
C PHE A 501 -6.81 27.90 -7.66
N GLY A 502 -8.09 27.68 -7.94
CA GLY A 502 -8.82 26.44 -7.65
C GLY A 502 -9.82 26.58 -6.50
N LEU A 503 -10.57 25.51 -6.25
CA LEU A 503 -11.55 25.45 -5.16
C LEU A 503 -10.85 25.21 -3.82
N GLY A 504 -11.37 25.80 -2.74
CA GLY A 504 -10.86 25.55 -1.40
C GLY A 504 -11.26 26.62 -0.39
N THR A 505 -10.63 26.53 0.77
CA THR A 505 -10.70 27.55 1.83
C THR A 505 -9.59 28.57 1.61
N ARG A 506 -9.92 29.86 1.68
CA ARG A 506 -8.92 30.93 1.60
C ARG A 506 -8.09 31.00 2.87
N LEU A 507 -6.82 31.36 2.75
CA LEU A 507 -5.95 31.52 3.91
C LEU A 507 -6.44 32.73 4.74
N PRO A 508 -6.66 32.59 6.05
CA PRO A 508 -7.45 33.58 6.79
C PRO A 508 -6.79 34.95 7.02
N TRP A 509 -5.50 35.08 6.70
CA TRP A 509 -4.72 36.30 6.86
C TRP A 509 -4.05 36.74 5.55
N ASP A 510 -4.32 36.04 4.45
CA ASP A 510 -3.77 36.32 3.13
C ASP A 510 -4.72 35.72 2.08
N GLU A 511 -5.84 36.42 1.83
CA GLU A 511 -6.96 35.90 1.05
C GLU A 511 -6.64 35.66 -0.42
N GLN A 512 -5.50 36.15 -0.91
CA GLN A 512 -4.98 35.82 -2.25
C GLN A 512 -4.75 34.31 -2.40
N TRP A 513 -4.43 33.62 -1.30
CA TRP A 513 -4.08 32.22 -1.31
C TRP A 513 -5.26 31.32 -0.92
N VAL A 514 -5.41 30.24 -1.66
CA VAL A 514 -6.31 29.12 -1.37
C VAL A 514 -5.48 27.98 -0.78
N ILE A 515 -5.94 27.40 0.32
CA ILE A 515 -5.30 26.23 0.94
C ILE A 515 -5.44 25.03 0.00
N GLU A 516 -4.34 24.33 -0.23
CA GLU A 516 -4.32 23.16 -1.12
C GLU A 516 -4.88 21.90 -0.45
N SER A 517 -5.27 20.94 -1.28
CA SER A 517 -6.12 19.83 -0.90
C SER A 517 -5.44 18.80 0.02
N LEU A 518 -4.12 18.62 -0.02
CA LEU A 518 -3.42 17.76 0.95
C LEU A 518 -3.22 18.43 2.32
N SER A 519 -3.40 19.74 2.42
CA SER A 519 -3.19 20.51 3.64
C SER A 519 -4.49 20.78 4.40
N ASP A 520 -5.62 20.93 3.70
CA ASP A 520 -6.97 21.05 4.32
C ASP A 520 -7.56 19.71 4.79
N SER A 521 -6.88 18.60 4.50
CA SER A 521 -7.41 17.25 4.65
C SER A 521 -6.76 16.42 5.76
N THR A 522 -6.08 17.06 6.69
CA THR A 522 -5.23 16.36 7.67
C THR A 522 -5.92 15.99 8.98
N ILE A 523 -6.90 16.78 9.44
CA ILE A 523 -7.62 16.58 10.73
C ILE A 523 -9.15 16.63 10.65
N TYR A 524 -9.74 16.60 9.44
CA TYR A 524 -11.21 16.63 9.26
C TYR A 524 -11.97 15.48 9.95
N MET A 525 -11.26 14.44 10.39
CA MET A 525 -11.83 13.35 11.17
C MET A 525 -12.41 13.86 12.50
N ALA A 526 -11.84 14.94 13.07
CA ALA A 526 -12.42 15.61 14.22
C ALA A 526 -13.77 16.27 13.85
N TYR A 527 -13.86 16.90 12.67
CA TYR A 527 -15.08 17.51 12.18
C TYR A 527 -16.22 16.50 11.97
N TYR A 528 -15.93 15.26 11.52
CA TYR A 528 -16.94 14.19 11.45
C TYR A 528 -17.69 13.95 12.77
N THR A 529 -17.01 14.10 13.91
CA THR A 529 -17.61 13.86 15.23
C THR A 529 -18.72 14.86 15.54
N ILE A 530 -18.73 16.03 14.91
CA ILE A 530 -19.68 17.11 15.17
C ILE A 530 -20.52 17.50 13.94
N ALA A 531 -20.19 17.01 12.73
CA ALA A 531 -20.82 17.39 11.47
C ALA A 531 -22.37 17.31 11.46
N HIS A 532 -22.93 16.27 12.08
CA HIS A 532 -24.38 16.08 12.18
C HIS A 532 -25.12 17.13 13.02
N LYS A 533 -24.44 17.84 13.93
CA LYS A 533 -25.03 18.84 14.84
C LYS A 533 -24.58 20.26 14.51
N ILE A 534 -23.33 20.45 14.06
CA ILE A 534 -22.77 21.79 13.80
C ILE A 534 -23.52 22.54 12.69
N LYS A 535 -24.07 21.81 11.70
CA LYS A 535 -24.86 22.38 10.59
C LYS A 535 -26.13 23.11 11.02
N GLU A 536 -26.61 22.86 12.24
CA GLU A 536 -27.78 23.52 12.83
C GLU A 536 -27.43 24.86 13.50
N ILE A 537 -26.13 25.15 13.67
CA ILE A 537 -25.65 26.38 14.30
C ILE A 537 -25.47 27.45 13.23
N PRO A 538 -26.03 28.67 13.42
CA PRO A 538 -25.79 29.80 12.53
C PRO A 538 -24.29 30.11 12.39
N ILE A 539 -23.83 30.31 11.16
CA ILE A 539 -22.40 30.44 10.85
C ILE A 539 -21.74 31.65 11.52
N ASP A 540 -22.48 32.73 11.73
CA ASP A 540 -22.06 33.95 12.43
C ASP A 540 -21.70 33.71 13.90
N LYS A 541 -22.16 32.60 14.48
CA LYS A 541 -21.89 32.20 15.87
C LYS A 541 -20.68 31.27 16.02
N ILE A 542 -20.02 30.92 14.92
CA ILE A 542 -18.89 29.98 14.90
C ILE A 542 -17.59 30.75 14.63
N ASP A 543 -16.70 30.71 15.61
CA ASP A 543 -15.38 31.31 15.58
C ASP A 543 -14.32 30.39 16.18
N ASP A 544 -13.09 30.88 16.35
CA ASP A 544 -11.99 30.08 16.90
C ASP A 544 -12.28 29.64 18.35
N ARG A 545 -12.99 30.46 19.15
CA ARG A 545 -13.36 30.13 20.54
C ARG A 545 -14.29 28.93 20.60
N PHE A 546 -15.20 28.82 19.62
CA PHE A 546 -16.07 27.65 19.47
C PHE A 546 -15.27 26.36 19.30
N PHE A 547 -14.34 26.31 18.34
CA PHE A 547 -13.55 25.10 18.08
C PHE A 547 -12.56 24.80 19.20
N ASP A 548 -11.94 25.82 19.79
CA ASP A 548 -11.06 25.67 20.95
C ASP A 548 -11.79 25.02 22.13
N TYR A 549 -13.03 25.41 22.41
CA TYR A 549 -13.82 24.77 23.46
C TYR A 549 -14.24 23.34 23.08
N VAL A 550 -14.88 23.18 21.92
CA VAL A 550 -15.46 21.89 21.50
C VAL A 550 -14.38 20.83 21.31
N LEU A 551 -13.27 21.16 20.65
CA LEU A 551 -12.25 20.21 20.23
C LEU A 551 -11.00 20.19 21.14
N LEU A 552 -10.67 21.30 21.83
CA LEU A 552 -9.48 21.36 22.69
C LEU A 552 -9.82 21.52 24.18
N GLY A 553 -11.06 21.85 24.53
CA GLY A 553 -11.48 22.09 25.91
C GLY A 553 -10.91 23.38 26.49
N LYS A 554 -10.58 24.34 25.64
CA LYS A 554 -9.96 25.60 26.01
C LYS A 554 -10.98 26.74 25.98
N GLY A 555 -10.78 27.73 26.86
CA GLY A 555 -11.60 28.93 26.93
C GLY A 555 -12.86 28.81 27.81
N ASP A 556 -13.59 29.91 27.92
CA ASP A 556 -14.80 30.03 28.71
C ASP A 556 -16.04 29.91 27.81
N LYS A 557 -16.84 28.86 28.02
CA LYS A 557 -18.06 28.60 27.24
C LYS A 557 -19.12 29.71 27.32
N LYS A 558 -19.08 30.56 28.36
CA LYS A 558 -19.99 31.70 28.50
C LYS A 558 -19.71 32.82 27.49
N LYS A 559 -18.49 32.88 26.95
CA LYS A 559 -18.05 33.90 25.98
C LYS A 559 -18.30 33.50 24.53
N ILE A 560 -18.83 32.31 24.29
CA ILE A 560 -19.11 31.77 22.97
C ILE A 560 -20.60 32.03 22.67
N PRO A 561 -20.96 32.61 21.51
CA PRO A 561 -22.34 32.99 21.19
C PRO A 561 -23.23 31.79 20.81
N VAL A 562 -23.02 30.64 21.45
CA VAL A 562 -23.76 29.39 21.27
C VAL A 562 -24.22 28.90 22.65
N ASN A 563 -25.43 28.36 22.75
CA ASN A 563 -25.98 27.85 24.00
C ASN A 563 -25.02 26.81 24.64
N SER A 564 -24.74 26.94 25.94
CA SER A 564 -23.80 26.06 26.65
C SER A 564 -24.16 24.58 26.57
N LYS A 565 -25.46 24.22 26.56
CA LYS A 565 -25.91 22.82 26.40
C LYS A 565 -25.53 22.26 25.03
N THR A 566 -25.64 23.07 23.98
CA THR A 566 -25.22 22.68 22.62
C THR A 566 -23.71 22.50 22.54
N LEU A 567 -22.94 23.41 23.13
CA LEU A 567 -21.48 23.31 23.20
C LEU A 567 -21.04 22.05 23.96
N ASP A 568 -21.64 21.79 25.12
CA ASP A 568 -21.34 20.61 25.93
C ASP A 568 -21.70 19.30 25.20
N SER A 569 -22.82 19.29 24.45
CA SER A 569 -23.23 18.16 23.60
C SER A 569 -22.24 17.88 22.47
N LEU A 570 -21.79 18.92 21.75
CA LEU A 570 -20.78 18.80 20.69
C LEU A 570 -19.43 18.32 21.23
N ARG A 571 -19.02 18.88 22.37
CA ARG A 571 -17.80 18.48 23.07
C ARG A 571 -17.86 17.02 23.53
N ALA A 572 -19.01 16.58 24.05
CA ALA A 572 -19.23 15.19 24.43
C ALA A 572 -19.16 14.23 23.23
N GLU A 573 -19.69 14.61 22.06
CA GLU A 573 -19.52 13.84 20.83
C GLU A 573 -18.04 13.68 20.47
N PHE A 574 -17.29 14.80 20.43
CA PHE A 574 -15.86 14.76 20.10
C PHE A 574 -15.06 13.93 21.10
N GLU A 575 -15.15 14.22 22.40
CA GLU A 575 -14.39 13.52 23.44
C GLU A 575 -14.75 12.03 23.54
N TYR A 576 -15.98 11.64 23.19
CA TYR A 576 -16.37 10.24 23.12
C TYR A 576 -15.77 9.53 21.90
N TRP A 577 -15.91 10.11 20.71
CA TRP A 577 -15.51 9.45 19.47
C TRP A 577 -13.99 9.51 19.21
N TYR A 578 -13.31 10.56 19.67
CA TYR A 578 -11.90 10.79 19.41
C TYR A 578 -11.00 10.21 20.51
N PRO A 579 -9.79 9.69 20.20
CA PRO A 579 -9.08 9.69 18.91
C PRO A 579 -9.70 8.77 17.87
N MET A 580 -9.46 8.98 16.58
CA MET A 580 -9.85 8.00 15.56
C MET A 580 -9.14 6.65 15.77
N ASP A 581 -9.90 5.55 15.78
CA ASP A 581 -9.36 4.21 16.08
C ASP A 581 -8.66 3.58 14.88
N PHE A 582 -9.22 3.71 13.68
CA PHE A 582 -8.69 3.10 12.47
C PHE A 582 -8.95 3.93 11.22
N ARG A 583 -7.96 4.05 10.34
CA ARG A 583 -8.11 4.68 9.03
C ARG A 583 -7.45 3.84 7.96
N ASN A 584 -8.22 3.44 6.94
CA ASN A 584 -7.68 2.64 5.84
C ASN A 584 -7.51 3.47 4.57
N SER A 585 -6.39 3.28 3.86
CA SER A 585 -6.09 3.96 2.61
C SER A 585 -5.20 3.11 1.68
N GLY A 586 -5.10 3.49 0.41
CA GLY A 586 -4.04 3.01 -0.47
C GLY A 586 -2.64 3.42 0.01
N LYS A 587 -1.64 2.60 -0.32
CA LYS A 587 -0.21 2.80 0.02
C LYS A 587 0.41 4.05 -0.59
N ASP A 588 -0.22 4.63 -1.61
CA ASP A 588 0.16 5.88 -2.26
C ASP A 588 0.02 7.10 -1.36
N LEU A 589 -0.85 7.05 -0.34
CA LEU A 589 -1.07 8.16 0.58
C LEU A 589 -0.10 8.18 1.77
N ILE A 590 0.78 7.19 1.90
CA ILE A 590 1.80 7.13 2.97
C ILE A 590 2.79 8.30 2.81
N GLN A 591 3.25 8.55 1.59
CA GLN A 591 4.26 9.58 1.29
C GLN A 591 3.78 11.04 1.50
N ASN A 592 2.47 11.24 1.71
CA ASN A 592 1.87 12.57 1.84
C ASN A 592 0.78 12.58 2.93
N HIS A 593 -0.48 12.46 2.55
CA HIS A 593 -1.69 12.63 3.37
C HIS A 593 -1.68 11.93 4.72
N LEU A 594 -1.31 10.63 4.77
CA LEU A 594 -1.29 9.89 6.04
C LEU A 594 -0.19 10.43 6.96
N THR A 595 0.98 10.74 6.40
CA THR A 595 2.08 11.34 7.16
C THR A 595 1.73 12.77 7.61
N PHE A 596 1.16 13.59 6.73
CA PHE A 596 0.69 14.95 7.06
C PHE A 596 -0.36 14.91 8.17
N SER A 597 -1.26 13.91 8.15
CA SER A 597 -2.22 13.68 9.22
C SER A 597 -1.51 13.50 10.56
N ILE A 598 -0.45 12.69 10.66
CA ILE A 598 0.33 12.52 11.90
C ILE A 598 0.91 13.87 12.37
N PHE A 599 1.58 14.60 11.48
CA PHE A 599 2.16 15.91 11.83
C PHE A 599 1.10 16.88 12.33
N ILE A 600 0.01 17.10 11.60
CA ILE A 600 -1.00 18.08 12.01
C ILE A 600 -1.75 17.64 13.27
N HIS A 601 -2.02 16.33 13.47
CA HIS A 601 -2.61 15.86 14.73
C HIS A 601 -1.71 16.16 15.93
N THR A 602 -0.39 15.93 15.80
CA THR A 602 0.56 16.23 16.88
C THR A 602 0.73 17.73 17.14
N ALA A 603 0.51 18.57 16.13
CA ALA A 603 0.50 20.02 16.30
C ALA A 603 -0.79 20.55 16.92
N VAL A 604 -1.96 20.00 16.58
CA VAL A 604 -3.25 20.57 17.01
C VAL A 604 -3.75 19.96 18.31
N PHE A 605 -3.66 18.63 18.45
CA PHE A 605 -4.34 17.89 19.52
C PHE A 605 -3.38 17.39 20.62
N PRO A 606 -3.89 17.25 21.86
CA PRO A 606 -3.13 16.59 22.91
C PRO A 606 -2.93 15.10 22.60
N LYS A 607 -1.90 14.50 23.22
CA LYS A 607 -1.51 13.10 23.00
C LYS A 607 -2.66 12.08 23.07
N LYS A 608 -3.63 12.28 23.97
CA LYS A 608 -4.82 11.40 24.11
C LYS A 608 -5.68 11.32 22.85
N HIS A 609 -5.57 12.29 21.95
CA HIS A 609 -6.37 12.45 20.73
C HIS A 609 -5.56 12.17 19.45
N TRP A 610 -4.32 11.69 19.58
CA TRP A 610 -3.53 11.27 18.41
C TRP A 610 -4.11 10.01 17.75
N PRO A 611 -3.92 9.84 16.42
CA PRO A 611 -4.41 8.66 15.70
C PRO A 611 -3.95 7.35 16.34
N ARG A 612 -4.81 6.33 16.36
CA ARG A 612 -4.47 5.03 16.97
C ARG A 612 -3.97 3.99 15.98
N SER A 613 -4.52 3.95 14.77
CA SER A 613 -4.06 2.98 13.77
C SER A 613 -4.36 3.38 12.35
N PHE A 614 -3.48 2.96 11.44
CA PHE A 614 -3.64 3.08 9.99
C PHE A 614 -3.60 1.71 9.31
N GLY A 615 -4.54 1.46 8.42
CA GLY A 615 -4.53 0.38 7.45
C GLY A 615 -4.05 0.89 6.09
N CYS A 616 -3.19 0.12 5.43
CA CYS A 616 -2.68 0.41 4.11
C CYS A 616 -2.95 -0.78 3.17
N ASN A 617 -3.40 -0.50 1.96
CA ASN A 617 -3.66 -1.50 0.93
C ASN A 617 -2.91 -1.24 -0.38
N GLY A 618 -2.67 -2.33 -1.13
CA GLY A 618 -2.17 -2.25 -2.49
C GLY A 618 -3.17 -1.61 -3.47
N TRP A 619 -2.72 -1.46 -4.72
CA TRP A 619 -3.55 -1.01 -5.83
C TRP A 619 -4.53 -2.12 -6.24
N VAL A 620 -5.42 -1.81 -7.18
CA VAL A 620 -6.27 -2.82 -7.83
C VAL A 620 -5.81 -3.04 -9.26
N THR A 621 -5.73 -4.30 -9.65
CA THR A 621 -5.55 -4.75 -11.04
C THR A 621 -6.83 -5.41 -11.53
N ILE A 622 -7.06 -5.42 -12.85
CA ILE A 622 -8.22 -6.08 -13.47
C ILE A 622 -7.69 -7.14 -14.43
N ASN A 623 -8.03 -8.40 -14.16
CA ASN A 623 -7.55 -9.57 -14.91
C ASN A 623 -6.01 -9.56 -15.08
N GLY A 624 -5.29 -9.24 -14.01
CA GLY A 624 -3.83 -9.18 -13.97
C GLY A 624 -3.18 -7.95 -14.62
N LYS A 625 -3.96 -7.01 -15.15
CA LYS A 625 -3.45 -5.78 -15.80
C LYS A 625 -3.67 -4.55 -14.92
N LYS A 626 -2.72 -3.60 -14.96
CA LYS A 626 -2.88 -2.28 -14.33
C LYS A 626 -4.10 -1.56 -14.93
N MET A 627 -4.87 -0.90 -14.07
CA MET A 627 -5.98 -0.06 -14.51
C MET A 627 -5.45 1.19 -15.20
N SER A 628 -5.95 1.49 -16.40
CA SER A 628 -5.75 2.79 -17.01
C SER A 628 -6.96 3.19 -17.86
N LYS A 629 -7.19 4.50 -17.92
CA LYS A 629 -8.24 5.06 -18.79
C LYS A 629 -7.94 4.82 -20.27
N SER A 630 -6.66 4.78 -20.66
CA SER A 630 -6.24 4.54 -22.05
C SER A 630 -6.48 3.09 -22.50
N LEU A 631 -6.41 2.12 -21.58
CA LEU A 631 -6.69 0.72 -21.85
C LEU A 631 -8.18 0.37 -21.77
N GLY A 632 -9.04 1.33 -21.36
CA GLY A 632 -10.48 1.13 -21.23
C GLY A 632 -10.90 0.11 -20.16
N ASN A 633 -9.97 -0.32 -19.29
CA ASN A 633 -10.18 -1.40 -18.32
C ASN A 633 -10.50 -0.87 -16.91
N VAL A 634 -11.23 0.25 -16.80
CA VAL A 634 -11.68 0.79 -15.50
C VAL A 634 -13.16 0.45 -15.32
N ILE A 635 -13.48 -0.33 -14.29
CA ILE A 635 -14.87 -0.73 -14.00
C ILE A 635 -15.48 0.26 -12.99
N PRO A 636 -16.54 0.99 -13.36
CA PRO A 636 -17.31 1.82 -12.42
C PRO A 636 -18.01 0.96 -11.37
N LEU A 637 -18.08 1.46 -10.14
CA LEU A 637 -18.72 0.77 -9.01
C LEU A 637 -20.18 0.39 -9.32
N ARG A 638 -20.93 1.29 -9.94
CA ARG A 638 -22.34 1.07 -10.31
C ARG A 638 -22.55 -0.08 -11.28
N GLU A 639 -21.68 -0.24 -12.27
CA GLU A 639 -21.77 -1.32 -13.25
C GLU A 639 -21.41 -2.66 -12.61
N MET A 640 -20.40 -2.66 -11.75
CA MET A 640 -20.00 -3.85 -10.99
C MET A 640 -21.15 -4.35 -10.09
N VAL A 641 -21.80 -3.47 -9.32
CA VAL A 641 -22.94 -3.85 -8.46
C VAL A 641 -24.11 -4.37 -9.30
N LYS A 642 -24.41 -3.71 -10.43
CA LYS A 642 -25.48 -4.14 -11.34
C LYS A 642 -25.24 -5.55 -11.88
N GLN A 643 -24.01 -5.84 -12.28
CA GLN A 643 -23.64 -7.12 -12.90
C GLN A 643 -23.50 -8.26 -11.89
N TYR A 644 -22.83 -8.01 -10.75
CA TYR A 644 -22.41 -9.05 -9.81
C TYR A 644 -23.17 -9.06 -8.48
N SER A 645 -24.14 -8.16 -8.30
CA SER A 645 -24.79 -7.81 -7.01
C SER A 645 -23.83 -7.14 -6.02
N ALA A 646 -24.39 -6.48 -5.00
CA ALA A 646 -23.59 -5.86 -3.95
C ALA A 646 -22.76 -6.90 -3.18
N ASP A 647 -23.38 -7.95 -2.65
CA ASP A 647 -22.67 -8.99 -1.88
C ASP A 647 -21.65 -9.76 -2.70
N GLY A 648 -21.98 -10.13 -3.94
CA GLY A 648 -21.03 -10.76 -4.85
C GLY A 648 -19.82 -9.86 -5.12
N SER A 649 -20.03 -8.56 -5.31
CA SER A 649 -18.92 -7.62 -5.51
C SER A 649 -18.06 -7.43 -4.25
N ARG A 650 -18.69 -7.31 -3.08
CA ARG A 650 -18.03 -7.09 -1.79
C ARG A 650 -17.10 -8.24 -1.41
N ILE A 651 -17.59 -9.49 -1.49
CA ILE A 651 -16.78 -10.66 -1.14
C ILE A 651 -15.64 -10.87 -2.14
N THR A 652 -15.88 -10.64 -3.43
CA THR A 652 -14.85 -10.80 -4.46
C THR A 652 -13.72 -9.80 -4.30
N ILE A 653 -14.02 -8.51 -4.09
CA ILE A 653 -12.96 -7.50 -3.98
C ILE A 653 -12.08 -7.71 -2.73
N LEU A 654 -12.69 -8.12 -1.62
CA LEU A 654 -11.96 -8.39 -0.37
C LEU A 654 -11.16 -9.69 -0.41
N TYR A 655 -11.59 -10.66 -1.23
CA TYR A 655 -10.83 -11.88 -1.48
C TYR A 655 -9.69 -11.69 -2.50
N GLY A 656 -9.78 -10.65 -3.34
CA GLY A 656 -8.85 -10.37 -4.43
C GLY A 656 -7.43 -9.98 -4.00
N GLY A 657 -7.22 -9.56 -2.75
CA GLY A 657 -5.90 -9.19 -2.22
C GLY A 657 -5.89 -9.03 -0.70
N GLU A 658 -4.69 -8.93 -0.13
CA GLU A 658 -4.48 -8.82 1.31
C GLU A 658 -3.21 -8.03 1.61
N GLY A 659 -3.14 -7.38 2.78
CA GLY A 659 -1.97 -6.58 3.15
C GLY A 659 -1.67 -5.47 2.14
N LEU A 660 -0.41 -5.39 1.70
CA LEU A 660 0.09 -4.43 0.70
C LEU A 660 0.09 -4.96 -0.74
N ASP A 661 -0.29 -6.22 -0.92
CA ASP A 661 -0.37 -6.82 -2.25
C ASP A 661 -1.45 -6.12 -3.07
N ASP A 662 -1.17 -5.94 -4.35
CA ASP A 662 -2.14 -5.36 -5.27
C ASP A 662 -3.27 -6.38 -5.47
N ALA A 663 -4.49 -5.99 -5.13
CA ALA A 663 -5.65 -6.85 -5.28
C ALA A 663 -5.97 -7.05 -6.76
N ASN A 664 -6.31 -8.28 -7.14
CA ASN A 664 -6.76 -8.57 -8.51
C ASN A 664 -8.27 -8.77 -8.53
N TRP A 665 -8.94 -7.98 -9.35
CA TRP A 665 -10.33 -8.22 -9.71
C TRP A 665 -10.41 -9.16 -10.91
N ASP A 666 -11.05 -10.29 -10.70
CA ASP A 666 -11.36 -11.28 -11.71
C ASP A 666 -12.89 -11.38 -11.89
N SER A 667 -13.34 -11.05 -13.10
CA SER A 667 -14.77 -11.03 -13.44
C SER A 667 -15.40 -12.44 -13.47
N GLU A 668 -14.65 -13.50 -13.72
CA GLU A 668 -15.14 -14.89 -13.63
C GLU A 668 -15.28 -15.32 -12.18
N LEU A 669 -14.29 -14.97 -11.35
CA LEU A 669 -14.38 -15.17 -9.91
C LEU A 669 -15.59 -14.42 -9.32
N ALA A 670 -15.86 -13.20 -9.78
CA ALA A 670 -17.05 -12.44 -9.37
C ALA A 670 -18.38 -13.17 -9.69
N ARG A 671 -18.49 -13.79 -10.88
CA ARG A 671 -19.67 -14.62 -11.23
C ARG A 671 -19.77 -15.84 -10.31
N SER A 672 -18.66 -16.53 -10.09
CA SER A 672 -18.59 -17.70 -9.21
C SER A 672 -18.97 -17.37 -7.78
N MET A 673 -18.47 -16.25 -7.24
CA MET A 673 -18.79 -15.78 -5.89
C MET A 673 -20.26 -15.41 -5.75
N LYS A 674 -20.85 -14.72 -6.75
CA LYS A 674 -22.28 -14.44 -6.77
C LYS A 674 -23.11 -15.74 -6.66
N THR A 675 -22.81 -16.74 -7.48
CA THR A 675 -23.50 -18.04 -7.43
C THR A 675 -23.31 -18.74 -6.09
N LYS A 676 -22.12 -18.67 -5.50
CA LYS A 676 -21.82 -19.24 -4.17
C LYS A 676 -22.64 -18.58 -3.06
N VAL A 677 -22.82 -17.26 -3.11
CA VAL A 677 -23.67 -16.52 -2.18
C VAL A 677 -25.16 -16.91 -2.34
N GLU A 678 -25.64 -17.10 -3.57
CA GLU A 678 -27.01 -17.61 -3.81
C GLU A 678 -27.19 -19.04 -3.26
N GLN A 679 -26.20 -19.91 -3.47
CA GLN A 679 -26.20 -21.28 -2.96
C GLN A 679 -26.19 -21.34 -1.45
N LEU A 680 -25.47 -20.43 -0.77
CA LEU A 680 -25.48 -20.33 0.69
C LEU A 680 -26.89 -20.08 1.22
N LEU A 681 -27.63 -19.13 0.64
CA LEU A 681 -29.00 -18.84 1.08
C LEU A 681 -29.93 -20.06 0.91
N MET A 682 -29.84 -20.75 -0.24
CA MET A 682 -30.60 -21.98 -0.48
C MET A 682 -30.19 -23.09 0.50
N PHE A 683 -28.90 -23.19 0.82
CA PHE A 683 -28.38 -24.14 1.77
C PHE A 683 -28.95 -23.91 3.17
N CYS A 684 -28.95 -22.66 3.67
CA CYS A 684 -29.55 -22.31 4.96
C CYS A 684 -31.02 -22.72 5.00
N LYS A 685 -31.81 -22.36 3.98
CA LYS A 685 -33.24 -22.68 3.89
C LYS A 685 -33.52 -24.19 3.91
N LYS A 686 -32.68 -24.99 3.23
CA LYS A 686 -32.89 -26.45 3.11
C LYS A 686 -32.48 -27.23 4.36
N ASN A 687 -31.45 -26.76 5.07
CA ASN A 687 -30.77 -27.55 6.10
C ASN A 687 -31.02 -27.05 7.53
N TYR A 688 -31.51 -25.82 7.72
CA TYR A 688 -31.88 -25.35 9.06
C TYR A 688 -33.05 -26.17 9.62
N ASN A 689 -32.97 -26.55 10.89
CA ASN A 689 -33.89 -27.46 11.57
C ASN A 689 -34.03 -28.86 10.94
N ASN A 690 -33.09 -29.26 10.08
CA ASN A 690 -33.06 -30.56 9.42
C ASN A 690 -31.88 -31.41 9.94
N GLY A 691 -32.12 -32.68 10.25
CA GLY A 691 -31.11 -33.59 10.79
C GLY A 691 -31.69 -34.59 11.78
N VAL A 692 -30.80 -35.27 12.50
CA VAL A 692 -31.14 -36.21 13.58
C VAL A 692 -30.76 -35.63 14.95
N GLU A 693 -31.37 -36.11 16.03
CA GLU A 693 -31.01 -35.70 17.40
C GLU A 693 -29.83 -36.49 17.97
N GLU A 694 -29.56 -37.68 17.43
CA GLU A 694 -28.45 -38.54 17.84
C GLU A 694 -27.10 -37.83 17.68
N LYS A 695 -26.24 -37.94 18.69
CA LYS A 695 -24.87 -37.44 18.67
C LYS A 695 -23.88 -38.57 18.40
N ARG A 696 -22.94 -38.33 17.50
CA ARG A 696 -21.93 -39.27 17.00
C ARG A 696 -20.52 -38.67 17.11
N ALA A 697 -19.48 -39.49 17.02
CA ALA A 697 -18.09 -39.03 17.10
C ALA A 697 -17.73 -37.99 16.02
N ILE A 698 -18.28 -38.14 14.80
CA ILE A 698 -18.11 -37.16 13.72
C ILE A 698 -18.69 -35.78 14.06
N ASP A 699 -19.68 -35.70 14.96
CA ASP A 699 -20.26 -34.44 15.40
C ASP A 699 -19.29 -33.71 16.35
N ASP A 700 -18.54 -34.45 17.18
CA ASP A 700 -17.48 -33.88 18.02
C ASP A 700 -16.33 -33.33 17.16
N TRP A 701 -16.01 -34.00 16.06
CA TRP A 701 -15.02 -33.52 15.10
C TRP A 701 -15.47 -32.19 14.47
N MET A 702 -16.71 -32.17 13.97
CA MET A 702 -17.25 -30.98 13.32
C MET A 702 -17.42 -29.82 14.30
N GLU A 703 -17.80 -30.08 15.56
CA GLU A 703 -17.85 -29.05 16.60
C GLU A 703 -16.45 -28.52 16.94
N SER A 704 -15.44 -29.39 17.08
CA SER A 704 -14.04 -28.97 17.27
C SER A 704 -13.57 -28.08 16.12
N LYS A 705 -13.83 -28.51 14.87
CA LYS A 705 -13.43 -27.78 13.67
C LYS A 705 -14.13 -26.44 13.53
N LEU A 706 -15.42 -26.36 13.88
CA LEU A 706 -16.17 -25.10 13.87
C LEU A 706 -15.55 -24.07 14.83
N ASN A 707 -15.18 -24.48 16.05
CA ASN A 707 -14.54 -23.58 17.02
C ASN A 707 -13.15 -23.13 16.57
N GLU A 708 -12.37 -24.03 15.95
CA GLU A 708 -11.07 -23.68 15.36
C GLU A 708 -11.22 -22.63 14.24
N ILE A 709 -12.18 -22.83 13.35
CA ILE A 709 -12.49 -21.90 12.25
C ILE A 709 -12.92 -20.54 12.79
N VAL A 710 -13.79 -20.51 13.81
CA VAL A 710 -14.22 -19.24 14.44
C VAL A 710 -13.02 -18.53 15.04
N LYS A 711 -12.13 -19.23 15.75
CA LYS A 711 -10.91 -18.68 16.33
C LYS A 711 -10.02 -18.06 15.25
N GLN A 712 -9.64 -18.84 14.24
CA GLN A 712 -8.73 -18.42 13.17
C GLN A 712 -9.32 -17.28 12.32
N THR A 713 -10.62 -17.32 12.04
CA THR A 713 -11.31 -16.23 11.34
C THR A 713 -11.28 -14.94 12.17
N THR A 714 -11.51 -15.05 13.48
CA THR A 714 -11.46 -13.90 14.41
C THR A 714 -10.06 -13.30 14.46
N GLU A 715 -9.02 -14.13 14.55
CA GLU A 715 -7.61 -13.70 14.52
C GLU A 715 -7.28 -12.95 13.22
N ALA A 716 -7.71 -13.47 12.07
CA ALA A 716 -7.52 -12.80 10.77
C ALA A 716 -8.27 -11.45 10.68
N MET A 717 -9.50 -11.38 11.20
CA MET A 717 -10.30 -10.15 11.23
C MET A 717 -9.66 -9.05 12.09
N GLU A 718 -9.07 -9.40 13.24
CA GLU A 718 -8.41 -8.45 14.15
C GLU A 718 -7.20 -7.74 13.52
N ILE A 719 -6.52 -8.39 12.58
CA ILE A 719 -5.37 -7.83 11.85
C ILE A 719 -5.69 -7.40 10.42
N THR A 720 -6.98 -7.28 10.08
CA THR A 720 -7.48 -6.83 8.76
C THR A 720 -7.12 -7.73 7.58
N MET A 721 -6.84 -9.02 7.86
CA MET A 721 -6.58 -10.05 6.85
C MET A 721 -7.91 -10.65 6.35
N PHE A 722 -8.64 -9.86 5.55
CA PHE A 722 -9.98 -10.21 5.07
C PHE A 722 -10.03 -11.36 4.07
N ARG A 723 -9.01 -11.50 3.21
CA ARG A 723 -8.94 -12.63 2.27
C ARG A 723 -8.78 -13.93 3.05
N SER A 724 -7.88 -13.95 4.02
CA SER A 724 -7.66 -15.09 4.91
C SER A 724 -8.91 -15.38 5.75
N ALA A 725 -9.59 -14.35 6.27
CA ALA A 725 -10.85 -14.52 7.00
C ALA A 725 -11.95 -15.14 6.11
N ILE A 726 -12.09 -14.72 4.85
CA ILE A 726 -13.03 -15.33 3.89
C ILE A 726 -12.61 -16.78 3.58
N GLN A 727 -11.32 -17.03 3.35
CA GLN A 727 -10.79 -18.37 3.09
C GLN A 727 -11.18 -19.33 4.22
N ILE A 728 -10.94 -18.94 5.46
CA ILE A 728 -11.17 -19.78 6.64
C ILE A 728 -12.68 -19.87 6.97
N GLY A 729 -13.32 -18.72 7.18
CA GLY A 729 -14.70 -18.63 7.64
C GLY A 729 -15.74 -19.11 6.62
N TYR A 730 -15.41 -19.08 5.33
CA TYR A 730 -16.28 -19.58 4.27
C TYR A 730 -15.77 -20.86 3.62
N PHE A 731 -14.66 -20.81 2.92
CA PHE A 731 -14.23 -21.92 2.07
C PHE A 731 -13.78 -23.15 2.87
N ASP A 732 -13.04 -22.95 3.95
CA ASP A 732 -12.55 -24.05 4.78
C ASP A 732 -13.71 -24.67 5.58
N LEU A 733 -14.62 -23.83 6.08
CA LEU A 733 -15.86 -24.29 6.69
C LEU A 733 -16.73 -25.10 5.71
N GLN A 734 -16.89 -24.65 4.47
CA GLN A 734 -17.62 -25.39 3.43
C GLN A 734 -16.95 -26.73 3.11
N ARG A 735 -15.61 -26.81 3.08
CA ARG A 735 -14.89 -28.08 2.90
C ARG A 735 -15.11 -29.02 4.09
N ALA A 736 -15.01 -28.53 5.31
CA ALA A 736 -15.27 -29.31 6.52
C ALA A 736 -16.72 -29.82 6.56
N LEU A 737 -17.68 -28.95 6.23
CA LEU A 737 -19.09 -29.27 6.16
C LEU A 737 -19.41 -30.30 5.07
N LYS A 738 -18.79 -30.20 3.89
CA LYS A 738 -18.93 -31.21 2.83
C LYS A 738 -18.44 -32.59 3.30
N TRP A 739 -17.31 -32.62 4.01
CA TRP A 739 -16.82 -33.86 4.62
C TRP A 739 -17.79 -34.40 5.68
N TYR A 740 -18.23 -33.54 6.59
CA TYR A 740 -19.19 -33.88 7.64
C TYR A 740 -20.48 -34.50 7.07
N LEU A 741 -21.07 -33.88 6.04
CA LEU A 741 -22.28 -34.37 5.40
C LEU A 741 -22.06 -35.70 4.67
N ARG A 742 -20.89 -35.90 4.04
CA ARG A 742 -20.51 -37.19 3.46
C ARG A 742 -20.40 -38.26 4.57
N ARG A 743 -19.70 -37.96 5.66
CA ARG A 743 -19.39 -38.92 6.74
C ARG A 743 -20.60 -39.27 7.61
N ALA A 744 -21.45 -38.29 7.94
CA ALA A 744 -22.59 -38.45 8.84
C ALA A 744 -23.88 -38.92 8.14
N ILE A 745 -23.97 -38.79 6.81
CA ILE A 745 -25.19 -39.02 6.00
C ILE A 745 -26.31 -38.03 6.30
N LYS A 746 -26.82 -38.06 7.53
CA LYS A 746 -27.71 -37.06 8.11
C LYS A 746 -27.01 -36.39 9.29
N PRO A 747 -26.85 -35.06 9.27
CA PRO A 747 -26.15 -34.33 10.31
C PRO A 747 -26.94 -34.32 11.62
N ASN A 748 -26.25 -34.13 12.74
CA ASN A 748 -26.90 -33.72 13.98
C ASN A 748 -27.60 -32.36 13.78
N LYS A 749 -28.89 -32.29 14.11
CA LYS A 749 -29.75 -31.11 13.87
C LYS A 749 -29.26 -29.87 14.61
N LYS A 750 -28.97 -30.00 15.91
CA LYS A 750 -28.50 -28.87 16.74
C LYS A 750 -27.17 -28.34 16.26
N LEU A 751 -26.25 -29.25 15.92
CA LEU A 751 -24.95 -28.85 15.38
C LEU A 751 -25.09 -28.20 13.99
N MET A 752 -25.98 -28.70 13.12
CA MET A 752 -26.24 -28.08 11.82
C MET A 752 -26.78 -26.66 11.95
N ASN A 753 -27.74 -26.41 12.85
CA ASN A 753 -28.23 -25.06 13.15
C ASN A 753 -27.07 -24.15 13.60
N LYS A 754 -26.25 -24.62 14.55
CA LYS A 754 -25.08 -23.87 15.03
C LYS A 754 -24.07 -23.57 13.93
N ILE A 755 -23.81 -24.51 13.02
CA ILE A 755 -22.92 -24.30 11.86
C ILE A 755 -23.49 -23.22 10.94
N ILE A 756 -24.78 -23.28 10.61
CA ILE A 756 -25.46 -22.31 9.75
C ILE A 756 -25.41 -20.91 10.38
N GLU A 757 -25.82 -20.78 11.64
CA GLU A 757 -25.78 -19.53 12.41
C GLU A 757 -24.36 -18.95 12.47
N THR A 758 -23.37 -19.79 12.79
CA THR A 758 -21.97 -19.35 12.83
C THR A 758 -21.49 -18.87 11.46
N GLN A 759 -21.80 -19.59 10.39
CA GLN A 759 -21.36 -19.24 9.04
C GLN A 759 -21.93 -17.90 8.57
N ILE A 760 -23.23 -17.65 8.77
CA ILE A 760 -23.85 -16.38 8.39
C ILE A 760 -23.34 -15.21 9.25
N LEU A 761 -23.05 -15.44 10.54
CA LEU A 761 -22.40 -14.42 11.38
C LEU A 761 -20.98 -14.10 10.90
N LEU A 762 -20.15 -15.11 10.62
CA LEU A 762 -18.78 -14.90 10.12
C LEU A 762 -18.75 -14.18 8.76
N LEU A 763 -19.77 -14.38 7.93
CA LEU A 763 -19.88 -13.76 6.61
C LEU A 763 -20.54 -12.37 6.60
N THR A 764 -21.21 -11.98 7.69
CA THR A 764 -21.95 -10.71 7.77
C THR A 764 -21.11 -9.47 7.41
N PRO A 765 -19.81 -9.36 7.78
CA PRO A 765 -18.98 -8.24 7.35
C PRO A 765 -18.81 -8.13 5.82
N PHE A 766 -18.86 -9.26 5.11
CA PHE A 766 -18.57 -9.37 3.69
C PHE A 766 -19.84 -9.33 2.84
N THR A 767 -20.85 -10.12 3.22
CA THR A 767 -22.11 -10.31 2.47
C THR A 767 -23.33 -10.03 3.34
N PRO A 768 -23.51 -8.79 3.84
CA PRO A 768 -24.51 -8.50 4.84
C PRO A 768 -25.95 -8.69 4.35
N PHE A 769 -26.24 -8.50 3.05
CA PHE A 769 -27.63 -8.57 2.56
C PHE A 769 -28.17 -10.00 2.57
N VAL A 770 -27.39 -10.95 2.07
CA VAL A 770 -27.74 -12.37 2.10
C VAL A 770 -27.73 -12.91 3.52
N CYS A 771 -26.83 -12.41 4.37
CA CYS A 771 -26.81 -12.81 5.77
C CYS A 771 -28.05 -12.33 6.53
N GLU A 772 -28.52 -11.09 6.32
CA GLU A 772 -29.80 -10.62 6.88
C GLU A 772 -30.98 -11.46 6.37
N GLU A 773 -31.02 -11.77 5.07
CA GLU A 773 -32.07 -12.60 4.50
C GLU A 773 -32.07 -14.01 5.11
N ALA A 774 -30.90 -14.61 5.25
CA ALA A 774 -30.75 -15.92 5.88
C ALA A 774 -31.15 -15.88 7.36
N TRP A 775 -30.76 -14.83 8.08
CA TRP A 775 -31.08 -14.62 9.50
C TRP A 775 -32.60 -14.52 9.72
N GLU A 776 -33.30 -13.72 8.90
CA GLU A 776 -34.76 -13.64 8.95
C GLU A 776 -35.41 -14.98 8.58
N MET A 777 -34.87 -15.70 7.59
CA MET A 777 -35.39 -17.01 7.17
C MET A 777 -35.29 -18.09 8.25
N ILE A 778 -34.26 -18.05 9.09
CA ILE A 778 -34.10 -19.01 10.20
C ILE A 778 -34.94 -18.65 11.44
N GLY A 779 -35.71 -17.56 11.38
CA GLY A 779 -36.68 -17.17 12.41
C GLY A 779 -36.21 -16.06 13.35
N GLU A 780 -35.02 -15.50 13.11
CA GLU A 780 -34.48 -14.42 13.93
C GLU A 780 -35.13 -13.07 13.61
N LYS A 781 -35.44 -12.29 14.66
CA LYS A 781 -36.20 -11.03 14.53
C LYS A 781 -35.32 -9.78 14.50
N GLN A 782 -34.12 -9.86 15.08
CA GLN A 782 -33.19 -8.73 15.13
C GLN A 782 -32.34 -8.69 13.86
N PHE A 783 -31.82 -7.51 13.51
CA PHE A 783 -30.87 -7.39 12.41
C PHE A 783 -29.58 -8.14 12.72
N ILE A 784 -29.10 -8.98 11.80
CA ILE A 784 -27.81 -9.67 11.99
C ILE A 784 -26.65 -8.67 12.06
N SER A 785 -26.82 -7.49 11.45
CA SER A 785 -25.88 -6.37 11.55
C SER A 785 -25.63 -5.90 13.00
N ASN A 786 -26.51 -6.25 13.95
CA ASN A 786 -26.39 -5.96 15.38
C ASN A 786 -26.17 -7.21 16.24
N ALA A 787 -26.09 -8.41 15.63
CA ALA A 787 -25.85 -9.65 16.34
C ALA A 787 -24.40 -9.72 16.86
N GLU A 788 -24.18 -10.49 17.93
CA GLU A 788 -22.84 -10.71 18.46
C GLU A 788 -21.99 -11.61 17.55
N TRP A 789 -20.71 -11.28 17.42
CA TRP A 789 -19.75 -12.12 16.73
C TRP A 789 -19.59 -13.47 17.45
N PRO A 790 -19.55 -14.61 16.73
CA PRO A 790 -19.44 -15.92 17.35
C PRO A 790 -18.12 -16.04 18.11
N LYS A 791 -18.20 -16.52 19.36
CA LYS A 791 -17.03 -16.75 20.22
C LYS A 791 -16.65 -18.22 20.18
N PRO A 792 -15.37 -18.55 19.96
CA PRO A 792 -14.94 -19.95 19.99
C PRO A 792 -14.96 -20.46 21.44
N ASP A 793 -15.50 -21.65 21.65
CA ASP A 793 -15.30 -22.40 22.88
C ASP A 793 -13.98 -23.17 22.80
N LEU A 794 -12.93 -22.60 23.38
CA LEU A 794 -11.59 -23.17 23.32
C LEU A 794 -11.52 -24.58 23.94
N LYS A 795 -12.41 -24.92 24.88
CA LYS A 795 -12.46 -26.27 25.50
C LYS A 795 -13.00 -27.33 24.54
N LYS A 796 -13.69 -26.91 23.48
CA LYS A 796 -14.24 -27.79 22.45
C LYS A 796 -13.30 -28.02 21.29
N ILE A 797 -12.20 -27.27 21.21
CA ILE A 797 -11.11 -27.53 20.27
C ILE A 797 -10.32 -28.72 20.81
N LYS A 798 -10.56 -29.90 20.24
CA LYS A 798 -9.97 -31.17 20.67
C LYS A 798 -9.06 -31.73 19.57
N PRO A 799 -7.72 -31.64 19.70
CA PRO A 799 -6.78 -32.21 18.73
C PRO A 799 -6.99 -33.70 18.50
N GLU A 800 -7.30 -34.46 19.57
CA GLU A 800 -7.53 -35.90 19.52
C GLU A 800 -8.63 -36.28 18.51
N VAL A 801 -9.70 -35.49 18.43
CA VAL A 801 -10.83 -35.79 17.53
C VAL A 801 -10.47 -35.45 16.08
N THR A 802 -9.62 -34.45 15.85
CA THR A 802 -9.05 -34.17 14.52
C THR A 802 -8.18 -35.32 14.06
N ILE A 803 -7.27 -35.81 14.91
CA ILE A 803 -6.41 -36.96 14.60
C ILE A 803 -7.25 -38.20 14.30
N ALA A 804 -8.33 -38.42 15.07
CA ALA A 804 -9.24 -39.55 14.88
C ALA A 804 -9.87 -39.55 13.49
N GLU A 805 -10.39 -38.40 13.05
CA GLU A 805 -11.03 -38.31 11.74
C GLU A 805 -10.00 -38.34 10.60
N ASP A 806 -8.78 -37.84 10.82
CA ASP A 806 -7.71 -37.94 9.83
C ASP A 806 -7.28 -39.40 9.60
N ILE A 807 -7.25 -40.25 10.64
CA ILE A 807 -7.05 -41.71 10.46
C ILE A 807 -8.12 -42.31 9.55
N VAL A 808 -9.39 -41.94 9.71
CA VAL A 808 -10.50 -42.43 8.87
C VAL A 808 -10.29 -42.01 7.41
N ARG A 809 -9.89 -40.76 7.19
CA ARG A 809 -9.63 -40.20 5.85
C ARG A 809 -8.42 -40.87 5.19
N GLU A 810 -7.31 -40.98 5.90
CA GLU A 810 -6.10 -41.66 5.41
C GLU A 810 -6.38 -43.12 5.10
N THR A 811 -7.17 -43.81 5.93
CA THR A 811 -7.58 -45.20 5.67
C THR A 811 -8.36 -45.32 4.36
N ILE A 812 -9.22 -44.35 4.02
CA ILE A 812 -9.92 -44.35 2.72
C ILE A 812 -8.96 -44.16 1.56
N ASP A 813 -8.02 -43.23 1.68
CA ASP A 813 -7.02 -42.99 0.65
C ASP A 813 -6.12 -44.21 0.45
N ASP A 814 -5.74 -44.89 1.54
CA ASP A 814 -4.96 -46.12 1.53
C ASP A 814 -5.74 -47.29 0.91
N ILE A 815 -7.02 -47.49 1.26
CA ILE A 815 -7.87 -48.50 0.61
C ILE A 815 -7.97 -48.24 -0.89
N ASN A 816 -8.25 -47.00 -1.31
CA ASN A 816 -8.30 -46.62 -2.72
C ASN A 816 -6.96 -46.84 -3.44
N SER A 817 -5.85 -46.67 -2.74
CA SER A 817 -4.52 -46.94 -3.27
C SER A 817 -4.29 -48.44 -3.44
N VAL A 818 -4.69 -49.26 -2.45
CA VAL A 818 -4.65 -50.72 -2.53
C VAL A 818 -5.51 -51.23 -3.70
N LEU A 819 -6.77 -50.80 -3.81
CA LEU A 819 -7.66 -51.20 -4.91
C LEU A 819 -7.07 -50.92 -6.29
N ARG A 820 -6.46 -49.73 -6.46
CA ARG A 820 -5.75 -49.34 -7.69
C ARG A 820 -4.55 -50.23 -7.98
N LEU A 821 -3.73 -50.54 -6.97
CA LEU A 821 -2.55 -51.38 -7.11
C LEU A 821 -2.91 -52.85 -7.38
N THR A 822 -3.97 -53.35 -6.76
CA THR A 822 -4.45 -54.72 -6.95
C THR A 822 -5.35 -54.89 -8.18
N LYS A 823 -5.70 -53.79 -8.86
CA LYS A 823 -6.66 -53.75 -9.98
C LYS A 823 -8.00 -54.42 -9.66
N ILE A 824 -8.49 -54.18 -8.43
CA ILE A 824 -9.79 -54.66 -7.97
C ILE A 824 -10.77 -53.49 -8.05
N ASP A 825 -11.68 -53.54 -9.02
CA ASP A 825 -12.66 -52.46 -9.23
C ASP A 825 -13.86 -52.57 -8.28
N LYS A 826 -14.24 -53.79 -7.89
CA LYS A 826 -15.35 -54.08 -6.96
C LYS A 826 -14.91 -55.13 -5.96
N PRO A 827 -14.47 -54.73 -4.76
CA PRO A 827 -14.11 -55.70 -3.72
C PRO A 827 -15.37 -56.38 -3.17
N SER A 828 -15.28 -57.67 -2.84
CA SER A 828 -16.37 -58.38 -2.14
C SER A 828 -16.32 -58.11 -0.63
N LYS A 829 -15.10 -57.98 -0.08
CA LYS A 829 -14.85 -57.72 1.34
C LYS A 829 -13.54 -56.95 1.55
N ILE A 830 -13.51 -56.06 2.54
CA ILE A 830 -12.31 -55.38 3.01
C ILE A 830 -12.11 -55.68 4.50
N MET A 831 -10.91 -56.09 4.89
CA MET A 831 -10.50 -56.28 6.28
C MET A 831 -9.48 -55.23 6.67
N LEU A 832 -9.75 -54.55 7.79
CA LEU A 832 -8.87 -53.57 8.41
C LEU A 832 -8.37 -54.11 9.74
N PHE A 833 -7.04 -54.13 9.92
CA PHE A 833 -6.41 -54.60 11.15
C PHE A 833 -5.88 -53.43 11.96
N VAL A 834 -6.34 -53.30 13.21
CA VAL A 834 -5.85 -52.30 14.17
C VAL A 834 -4.55 -52.80 14.78
N ALA A 835 -3.55 -51.92 14.91
CA ALA A 835 -2.22 -52.31 15.38
C ALA A 835 -2.22 -52.86 16.82
N GLU A 836 -1.21 -53.68 17.14
CA GLU A 836 -1.07 -54.27 18.48
C GLU A 836 -0.74 -53.20 19.54
N PRO A 837 -1.25 -53.32 20.79
CA PRO A 837 -1.07 -52.29 21.84
C PRO A 837 0.39 -51.88 22.12
N TRP A 838 1.34 -52.80 22.00
CA TRP A 838 2.76 -52.50 22.26
C TRP A 838 3.36 -51.51 21.23
N LYS A 839 2.81 -51.48 20.00
CA LYS A 839 3.25 -50.53 18.95
C LYS A 839 2.85 -49.10 19.30
N TYR A 840 1.72 -48.90 19.96
CA TYR A 840 1.31 -47.57 20.45
C TYR A 840 2.27 -47.04 21.52
N GLU A 841 2.71 -47.91 22.44
CA GLU A 841 3.71 -47.56 23.45
C GLU A 841 5.06 -47.22 22.79
N LEU A 842 5.45 -47.95 21.75
CA LEU A 842 6.63 -47.62 20.95
C LEU A 842 6.50 -46.25 20.28
N TYR A 843 5.38 -45.96 19.63
CA TYR A 843 5.16 -44.68 18.96
C TYR A 843 5.11 -43.50 19.96
N LYS A 844 4.57 -43.68 21.16
CA LYS A 844 4.62 -42.68 22.24
C LYS A 844 6.06 -42.38 22.67
N VAL A 845 6.92 -43.40 22.76
CA VAL A 845 8.36 -43.21 23.06
C VAL A 845 9.04 -42.48 21.90
N LEU A 846 8.77 -42.89 20.66
CA LEU A 846 9.36 -42.28 19.47
C LEU A 846 8.95 -40.82 19.29
N GLY A 847 7.68 -40.46 19.49
CA GLY A 847 7.20 -39.08 19.41
C GLY A 847 7.91 -38.14 20.39
N ARG A 848 8.26 -38.63 21.59
CA ARG A 848 9.00 -37.84 22.61
C ARG A 848 10.48 -37.65 22.29
N GLU A 849 11.09 -38.63 21.61
CA GLU A 849 12.56 -38.68 21.47
C GLU A 849 13.04 -38.29 20.06
N LEU A 850 12.22 -38.45 19.00
CA LEU A 850 12.57 -38.05 17.63
C LEU A 850 12.71 -36.52 17.46
N GLY A 851 12.21 -35.73 18.40
CA GLY A 851 12.50 -34.29 18.48
C GLY A 851 13.88 -33.95 19.07
N LYS A 852 14.59 -34.94 19.63
CA LYS A 852 15.88 -34.76 20.33
C LYS A 852 17.03 -35.49 19.63
N SER A 853 16.79 -36.67 19.09
CA SER A 853 17.80 -37.46 18.37
C SER A 853 17.17 -38.45 17.40
N TYR A 854 17.76 -38.57 16.21
CA TYR A 854 17.43 -39.59 15.22
C TYR A 854 18.38 -40.80 15.27
N ASP A 855 19.24 -40.87 16.29
CA ASP A 855 20.18 -41.98 16.45
C ASP A 855 19.44 -43.28 16.83
N PHE A 856 19.63 -44.31 16.01
CA PHE A 856 19.01 -45.62 16.20
C PHE A 856 19.34 -46.24 17.56
N LYS A 857 20.59 -46.17 18.03
CA LYS A 857 21.01 -46.77 19.31
C LYS A 857 20.33 -46.05 20.48
N VAL A 858 20.19 -44.73 20.40
CA VAL A 858 19.50 -43.93 21.42
C VAL A 858 18.01 -44.29 21.49
N LEU A 859 17.32 -44.29 20.35
CA LEU A 859 15.90 -44.62 20.28
C LEU A 859 15.62 -46.07 20.71
N MET A 860 16.47 -47.01 20.30
CA MET A 860 16.36 -48.42 20.69
C MET A 860 16.58 -48.60 22.19
N SER A 861 17.61 -47.94 22.76
CA SER A 861 17.86 -47.97 24.21
C SER A 861 16.65 -47.46 25.01
N LYS A 862 16.03 -46.36 24.56
CA LYS A 862 14.85 -45.78 25.20
C LYS A 862 13.62 -46.67 25.08
N ALA A 863 13.38 -47.26 23.91
CA ALA A 863 12.28 -48.20 23.70
C ALA A 863 12.40 -49.45 24.59
N MET A 864 13.62 -49.99 24.74
CA MET A 864 13.87 -51.21 25.54
C MET A 864 13.76 -51.00 27.06
N LYS A 865 13.67 -49.74 27.54
CA LYS A 865 13.36 -49.44 28.95
C LYS A 865 11.88 -49.65 29.30
N ASN A 866 10.99 -49.80 28.32
CA ASN A 866 9.59 -50.09 28.54
C ASN A 866 9.36 -51.61 28.45
N ASP A 867 8.97 -52.25 29.55
CA ASP A 867 8.78 -53.71 29.63
C ASP A 867 7.71 -54.24 28.66
N LYS A 868 6.75 -53.39 28.27
CA LYS A 868 5.73 -53.74 27.26
C LYS A 868 6.31 -53.85 25.85
N ILE A 869 7.41 -53.15 25.56
CA ILE A 869 8.09 -53.17 24.25
C ILE A 869 9.23 -54.19 24.25
N LYS A 870 9.90 -54.38 25.38
CA LYS A 870 11.08 -55.25 25.53
C LYS A 870 10.86 -56.68 24.99
N LYS A 871 9.65 -57.22 25.15
CA LYS A 871 9.24 -58.53 24.64
C LYS A 871 9.20 -58.63 23.10
N TYR A 872 9.16 -57.50 22.40
CA TYR A 872 9.06 -57.37 20.94
C TYR A 872 10.30 -56.71 20.32
N GLY A 873 11.47 -56.78 20.99
CA GLY A 873 12.66 -56.00 20.63
C GLY A 873 13.12 -56.14 19.16
N GLN A 874 13.02 -57.32 18.56
CA GLN A 874 13.39 -57.53 17.16
C GLN A 874 12.46 -56.78 16.19
N ASP A 875 11.16 -56.79 16.43
CA ASP A 875 10.18 -56.09 15.59
C ASP A 875 10.18 -54.59 15.87
N ALA A 876 10.37 -54.18 17.12
CA ALA A 876 10.59 -52.79 17.49
C ALA A 876 11.80 -52.20 16.72
N SER A 877 12.91 -52.93 16.64
CA SER A 877 14.10 -52.53 15.86
C SER A 877 13.76 -52.24 14.40
N LYS A 878 13.01 -53.13 13.73
CA LYS A 878 12.60 -52.95 12.33
C LYS A 878 11.71 -51.71 12.14
N ILE A 879 10.77 -51.49 13.06
CA ILE A 879 9.88 -50.32 13.03
C ILE A 879 10.68 -49.03 13.21
N ILE A 880 11.59 -48.97 14.19
CA ILE A 880 12.44 -47.80 14.44
C ILE A 880 13.28 -47.45 13.20
N GLN A 881 13.94 -48.45 12.59
CA GLN A 881 14.72 -48.24 11.37
C GLN A 881 13.86 -47.71 10.21
N LYS A 882 12.62 -48.22 10.06
CA LYS A 882 11.69 -47.75 9.03
C LYS A 882 11.27 -46.30 9.27
N VAL A 883 10.99 -45.94 10.52
CA VAL A 883 10.63 -44.56 10.90
C VAL A 883 11.80 -43.61 10.61
N ILE A 884 13.02 -43.94 11.03
CA ILE A 884 14.22 -43.14 10.75
C ILE A 884 14.43 -42.97 9.25
N LYS A 885 14.38 -44.08 8.48
CA LYS A 885 14.58 -44.07 7.02
C LYS A 885 13.51 -43.26 6.28
N SER A 886 12.29 -43.19 6.81
CA SER A 886 11.22 -42.42 6.19
C SER A 886 11.40 -40.91 6.32
N GLY A 887 12.23 -40.43 7.26
CA GLY A 887 12.45 -39.02 7.54
C GLY A 887 11.22 -38.25 8.04
N LYS A 888 10.07 -38.94 8.20
CA LYS A 888 8.84 -38.35 8.71
C LYS A 888 8.83 -38.44 10.24
N GLY A 889 8.52 -37.33 10.90
CA GLY A 889 8.25 -37.33 12.34
C GLY A 889 7.10 -38.27 12.68
N VAL A 890 7.11 -38.83 13.90
CA VAL A 890 5.97 -39.59 14.43
C VAL A 890 4.98 -38.58 15.02
N SER A 891 3.79 -38.47 14.42
CA SER A 891 2.70 -37.60 14.90
C SER A 891 2.17 -38.07 16.26
N ASP A 892 1.42 -37.20 16.95
CA ASP A 892 0.67 -37.59 18.13
C ASP A 892 -0.28 -38.75 17.77
N VAL A 893 0.02 -39.91 18.36
CA VAL A 893 -0.75 -41.14 18.12
C VAL A 893 -1.89 -41.20 19.11
N LEU A 894 -3.08 -41.50 18.60
CA LEU A 894 -4.26 -41.73 19.44
C LEU A 894 -4.05 -42.90 20.40
N ASP A 895 -4.79 -42.89 21.51
CA ASP A 895 -4.84 -44.06 22.36
C ASP A 895 -5.41 -45.26 21.59
N TYR A 896 -4.84 -46.45 21.82
CA TYR A 896 -5.24 -47.70 21.18
C TYR A 896 -6.76 -47.91 21.20
N LYS A 897 -7.40 -47.71 22.36
CA LYS A 897 -8.85 -47.93 22.50
C LYS A 897 -9.66 -46.90 21.71
N LEU A 898 -9.13 -45.68 21.57
CA LEU A 898 -9.80 -44.61 20.88
C LEU A 898 -9.70 -44.78 19.35
N GLU A 899 -8.53 -45.16 18.83
CA GLU A 899 -8.37 -45.50 17.40
C GLU A 899 -9.26 -46.68 17.02
N GLN A 900 -9.25 -47.75 17.83
CA GLN A 900 -10.13 -48.91 17.61
C GLN A 900 -11.59 -48.49 17.56
N LYS A 901 -12.05 -47.72 18.55
CA LYS A 901 -13.43 -47.23 18.62
C LYS A 901 -13.80 -46.43 17.36
N VAL A 902 -12.94 -45.51 16.93
CA VAL A 902 -13.17 -44.64 15.77
C VAL A 902 -13.30 -45.45 14.48
N LEU A 903 -12.42 -46.42 14.25
CA LEU A 903 -12.50 -47.29 13.08
C LEU A 903 -13.78 -48.13 13.11
N VAL A 904 -14.13 -48.73 14.26
CA VAL A 904 -15.36 -49.53 14.44
C VAL A 904 -16.62 -48.68 14.18
N GLU A 905 -16.69 -47.46 14.71
CA GLU A 905 -17.78 -46.52 14.45
C GLU A 905 -17.81 -46.03 12.97
N SER A 906 -16.71 -46.20 12.24
CA SER A 906 -16.58 -45.87 10.81
C SER A 906 -16.89 -47.03 9.87
N LYS A 907 -17.09 -48.24 10.38
CA LYS A 907 -17.37 -49.44 9.57
C LYS A 907 -18.48 -49.23 8.54
N LYS A 908 -19.68 -48.81 8.97
CA LYS A 908 -20.83 -48.59 8.07
C LYS A 908 -20.55 -47.55 6.99
N PHE A 909 -19.71 -46.57 7.30
CA PHE A 909 -19.31 -45.55 6.35
C PHE A 909 -18.39 -46.14 5.28
N PHE A 910 -17.38 -46.92 5.67
CA PHE A 910 -16.51 -47.63 4.72
C PHE A 910 -17.31 -48.60 3.85
N GLU A 911 -18.23 -49.37 4.42
CA GLU A 911 -19.07 -50.32 3.66
C GLU A 911 -19.84 -49.64 2.53
N ARG A 912 -20.41 -48.46 2.81
CA ARG A 912 -21.12 -47.67 1.81
C ARG A 912 -20.17 -47.04 0.79
N GLU A 913 -19.02 -46.53 1.24
CA GLU A 913 -18.07 -45.84 0.38
C GLU A 913 -17.46 -46.79 -0.67
N PHE A 914 -17.19 -48.03 -0.28
CA PHE A 914 -16.60 -49.05 -1.16
C PHE A 914 -17.61 -50.04 -1.75
N GLY A 915 -18.88 -49.98 -1.31
CA GLY A 915 -19.94 -50.86 -1.79
C GLY A 915 -19.74 -52.34 -1.44
N CYS A 916 -19.04 -52.64 -0.33
CA CYS A 916 -18.66 -54.00 0.06
C CYS A 916 -18.72 -54.18 1.59
N LYS A 917 -18.59 -55.42 2.07
CA LYS A 917 -18.56 -55.70 3.52
C LYS A 917 -17.21 -55.30 4.11
N VAL A 918 -17.20 -54.61 5.26
CA VAL A 918 -15.96 -54.20 5.94
C VAL A 918 -15.89 -54.85 7.32
N GLU A 919 -14.77 -55.50 7.61
CA GLU A 919 -14.47 -56.09 8.92
C GLU A 919 -13.26 -55.40 9.54
N ILE A 920 -13.34 -55.17 10.85
CA ILE A 920 -12.30 -54.49 11.61
C ILE A 920 -11.92 -55.43 12.74
N GLU A 921 -10.66 -55.83 12.77
CA GLU A 921 -10.13 -56.82 13.70
C GLU A 921 -8.88 -56.26 14.41
N GLU A 922 -8.66 -56.68 15.66
CA GLU A 922 -7.42 -56.37 16.38
C GLU A 922 -6.31 -57.30 15.88
N ALA A 923 -5.14 -56.74 15.56
CA ALA A 923 -4.06 -57.51 14.94
C ALA A 923 -3.50 -58.63 15.83
N ASP A 924 -3.66 -58.53 17.15
CA ASP A 924 -3.26 -59.54 18.13
C ASP A 924 -4.21 -60.75 18.18
N LYS A 925 -5.46 -60.59 17.72
CA LYS A 925 -6.49 -61.63 17.67
C LYS A 925 -6.60 -62.30 16.30
N SER A 926 -6.04 -61.68 15.26
CA SER A 926 -6.13 -62.17 13.89
C SER A 926 -5.08 -63.24 13.56
N LYS A 927 -5.49 -64.25 12.78
CA LYS A 927 -4.57 -65.27 12.22
C LYS A 927 -3.96 -64.83 10.88
N GLU A 928 -4.41 -63.69 10.33
CA GLU A 928 -3.96 -63.19 9.02
C GLU A 928 -2.54 -62.62 9.08
N PRO A 929 -1.59 -63.08 8.23
CA PRO A 929 -0.22 -62.58 8.22
C PRO A 929 -0.10 -61.07 8.01
N LYS A 930 -1.06 -60.49 7.27
CA LYS A 930 -1.13 -59.05 6.99
C LYS A 930 -1.42 -58.21 8.23
N ALA A 931 -2.10 -58.76 9.24
CA ALA A 931 -2.44 -58.06 10.46
C ALA A 931 -1.18 -57.54 11.21
N LYS A 932 -0.09 -58.30 11.18
CA LYS A 932 1.20 -57.92 11.79
C LYS A 932 1.82 -56.65 11.19
N GLN A 933 1.40 -56.25 9.98
CA GLN A 933 1.90 -55.04 9.32
C GLN A 933 1.18 -53.76 9.78
N ALA A 934 0.09 -53.87 10.55
CA ALA A 934 -0.64 -52.72 11.07
C ALA A 934 0.27 -51.87 11.97
N LEU A 935 0.19 -50.55 11.81
CA LEU A 935 0.91 -49.56 12.62
C LEU A 935 -0.10 -48.59 13.24
N PRO A 936 0.19 -47.98 14.39
CA PRO A 936 -0.70 -46.99 14.98
C PRO A 936 -1.01 -45.84 13.99
N GLY A 937 -2.29 -45.49 13.85
CA GLY A 937 -2.80 -44.54 12.85
C GLY A 937 -2.81 -45.04 11.41
N LYS A 938 -2.35 -46.28 11.15
CA LYS A 938 -2.25 -46.90 9.83
C LYS A 938 -2.67 -48.37 9.88
N PRO A 939 -3.98 -48.64 9.84
CA PRO A 939 -4.48 -50.01 9.85
C PRO A 939 -3.96 -50.79 8.63
N ALA A 940 -3.63 -52.06 8.82
CA ALA A 940 -3.29 -52.91 7.67
C ALA A 940 -4.55 -53.28 6.90
N ILE A 941 -4.44 -53.33 5.56
CA ILE A 941 -5.57 -53.50 4.66
C ILE A 941 -5.42 -54.82 3.88
N LEU A 942 -6.45 -55.66 3.97
CA LEU A 942 -6.64 -56.82 3.11
C LEU A 942 -7.94 -56.63 2.32
N VAL A 943 -7.86 -56.80 1.00
CA VAL A 943 -9.00 -56.70 0.09
C VAL A 943 -9.21 -58.06 -0.54
N GLU A 944 -10.43 -58.55 -0.48
CA GLU A 944 -10.89 -59.76 -1.15
C GLU A 944 -11.69 -59.38 -2.40
N LYS A 945 -11.52 -60.18 -3.46
CA LYS A 945 -12.17 -59.97 -4.76
C LYS A 945 -13.59 -60.53 -4.77
#